data_AF-A0A137P652-F1
#
_entry.id   AF-A0A137P652-F1
#
_cell.length_a   1.000
_cell.length_b   1.000
_cell.length_c   1.000
_cell.angle_alpha   90.00
_cell.angle_beta   90.00
_cell.angle_gamma   90.00
#
_symmetry.space_group_name_H-M   'P 1'
#
loop_
_entity.id
_entity.type
_entity.pdbx_description
1 polymer ?
#
loop_
_entity_poly.entity_id
_entity_poly.type
_entity_poly.pdbx_seq_one_letter_code
_entity_poly.pdbx_strand_id
1 'polypeptide(L)'
;MSSLDSIELLQWSFITQQNLPTLTSEVSSFELVNELSSKLANGQFLEIITNPGFSFIFNQTPTEDNIQLVQNSINKEDATINETYISLKAYQLQVKNATENWLKEDNINHILLLILSIALLNYFVQVGWTGPEMNADQAKEISEVFKVIYPNTEDFTAKKSNTTDAILRDFSVEGEDAYHLAISPALLWYSETLLSVLVPLGSTKSSNWWLSRALFFKQRLLDNPTETLKNTIYDLLKPFIDSLPTLESTHPDYELFSDLGSRLWIELGLHNHLFYQDQQAVECYDKSKEWSGLQYLLTGALGKRTKYQQRDISQLVLWAKSRNSNEQTEKPKLPETLALNDDTIMESIKFAENPEDEEFQKEISNPSSLAKVDQCILLAYCLNIKNTNPDHGITNEQMVPYVTRVLAHPNNWMIHTMGLVLRSRLESTKSRTVERSVFQLQALVDQWNVTDSQVTERLEHIHSLLLPSKWEMEKELAERFMSLGIIRSALEIYQKLELWEQVINCHLILEREDHAKAVIEEQLALNPNSPKLLCLKGDATQDPAWYHRAWDVSGQRYARAMRSLGSYYFKRNEFNSSVGCYVKALTINPLFEQSWYLCGCAAMQCEDYEVAAKAFRQVISIDDENAEAWNNLASIYLKLNQKKEAFLAFKQALKRKFENWKIWTNYMYTSLDMGYIGEAIRAFEKIVDLRWQDVKEDCVDQEILGIFIDAVLTDKPDSKGQGSGRYAPQLESLLKNTILTRIVADSGIWKLYARLLLSKQRYAEALECQVKAYRAISHKADLTTNPESFKIVSESLIELVDSYQSLGSLPAPTRENPDAIVCADWNYQSRMLLRNLIAKTKNSYEGDQAHNLLVSALEDLPPANKVQK
;
A
#
# COMPACT_ATOMS: atom_id res chain seq x y z
N MET A 1 30.66 -27.13 29.50
CA MET A 1 29.43 -26.42 29.13
C MET A 1 28.59 -26.32 30.38
N SER A 2 28.29 -25.11 30.83
CA SER A 2 27.37 -24.91 31.94
C SER A 2 25.98 -25.42 31.54
N SER A 3 25.13 -25.78 32.50
CA SER A 3 23.74 -26.19 32.22
C SER A 3 22.95 -25.12 31.45
N LEU A 4 23.35 -23.84 31.53
CA LEU A 4 22.78 -22.75 30.74
C LEU A 4 23.15 -22.82 29.24
N ASP A 5 24.39 -23.19 28.90
CA ASP A 5 24.83 -23.28 27.49
C ASP A 5 24.07 -24.41 26.76
N SER A 6 23.74 -25.48 27.48
CA SER A 6 22.97 -26.61 26.95
C SER A 6 21.50 -26.24 26.72
N ILE A 7 20.93 -25.39 27.58
CA ILE A 7 19.55 -24.90 27.48
C ILE A 7 19.39 -23.94 26.30
N GLU A 8 20.35 -23.03 26.07
CA GLU A 8 20.37 -22.21 24.87
C GLU A 8 20.52 -23.12 23.63
N LEU A 9 21.46 -24.06 23.58
CA LEU A 9 21.58 -25.00 22.44
C LEU A 9 20.30 -25.82 22.14
N LEU A 10 19.56 -26.30 23.15
CA LEU A 10 18.23 -26.91 22.94
C LEU A 10 17.22 -25.90 22.40
N GLN A 11 17.18 -24.68 22.96
CA GLN A 11 16.30 -23.61 22.49
C GLN A 11 16.57 -23.25 21.02
N TRP A 12 17.81 -23.35 20.59
CA TRP A 12 18.23 -23.04 19.23
C TRP A 12 17.80 -24.15 18.27
N SER A 13 17.94 -25.41 18.69
CA SER A 13 17.41 -26.56 17.95
C SER A 13 15.89 -26.50 17.76
N PHE A 14 15.13 -25.94 18.71
CA PHE A 14 13.69 -25.72 18.56
C PHE A 14 13.31 -24.61 17.58
N ILE A 15 14.15 -23.57 17.47
CA ILE A 15 13.90 -22.47 16.53
C ILE A 15 14.33 -22.86 15.11
N THR A 16 15.38 -23.68 14.97
CA THR A 16 15.89 -24.15 13.68
C THR A 16 15.32 -25.50 13.25
N GLN A 17 14.48 -26.13 14.08
CA GLN A 17 13.99 -27.51 13.92
C GLN A 17 15.11 -28.54 13.67
N GLN A 18 16.30 -28.29 14.22
CA GLN A 18 17.44 -29.19 14.13
C GLN A 18 17.42 -30.24 15.26
N ASN A 19 18.20 -31.31 15.09
CA ASN A 19 18.38 -32.32 16.13
C ASN A 19 18.94 -31.68 17.40
N LEU A 20 18.34 -32.02 18.54
CA LEU A 20 18.78 -31.52 19.83
C LEU A 20 20.18 -32.04 20.16
N PRO A 21 21.03 -31.21 20.78
CA PRO A 21 22.25 -31.71 21.41
C PRO A 21 21.86 -32.67 22.53
N THR A 22 22.48 -33.85 22.56
CA THR A 22 22.25 -34.84 23.62
C THR A 22 22.71 -34.27 24.97
N LEU A 23 21.76 -34.01 25.86
CA LEU A 23 22.06 -33.67 27.25
C LEU A 23 22.65 -34.91 27.94
N THR A 24 23.92 -34.88 28.29
CA THR A 24 24.61 -36.00 28.93
C THR A 24 24.53 -35.89 30.46
N SER A 25 23.49 -36.47 31.08
CA SER A 25 23.50 -36.80 32.52
C SER A 25 22.48 -37.89 32.87
N GLU A 26 22.84 -38.80 33.79
CA GLU A 26 22.01 -39.92 34.27
C GLU A 26 20.93 -39.49 35.29
N VAL A 27 20.07 -38.53 34.92
CA VAL A 27 18.93 -38.10 35.75
C VAL A 27 17.65 -38.19 34.93
N SER A 28 16.63 -38.87 35.46
CA SER A 28 15.36 -39.16 34.79
C SER A 28 14.62 -37.93 34.24
N SER A 29 14.85 -36.74 34.80
CA SER A 29 14.27 -35.48 34.34
C SER A 29 14.86 -34.99 33.01
N PHE A 30 16.13 -35.27 32.72
CA PHE A 30 16.75 -34.93 31.43
C PHE A 30 16.34 -35.88 30.31
N GLU A 31 16.04 -37.13 30.62
CA GLU A 31 15.47 -38.09 29.65
C GLU A 31 14.10 -37.62 29.16
N LEU A 32 13.23 -37.14 30.06
CA LEU A 32 11.93 -36.59 29.69
C LEU A 32 12.06 -35.34 28.82
N VAL A 33 13.00 -34.44 29.14
CA VAL A 33 13.29 -33.28 28.28
C VAL A 33 13.70 -33.75 26.89
N ASN A 34 14.67 -34.65 26.77
CA ASN A 34 15.13 -35.15 25.47
C ASN A 34 14.00 -35.84 24.68
N GLU A 35 13.15 -36.64 25.34
CA GLU A 35 12.00 -37.31 24.72
C GLU A 35 11.00 -36.29 24.17
N LEU A 36 10.52 -35.36 25.01
CA LEU A 36 9.53 -34.36 24.59
C LEU A 36 10.09 -33.40 23.55
N SER A 37 11.39 -33.10 23.66
CA SER A 37 12.07 -32.28 22.68
C SER A 37 12.13 -32.96 21.31
N SER A 38 12.44 -34.27 21.27
CA SER A 38 12.43 -35.05 20.04
C SER A 38 11.03 -35.13 19.44
N LYS A 39 10.00 -35.35 20.26
CA LYS A 39 8.59 -35.30 19.83
C LYS A 39 8.23 -33.94 19.24
N LEU A 40 8.71 -32.85 19.84
CA LEU A 40 8.45 -31.49 19.35
C LEU A 40 9.10 -31.26 17.99
N ALA A 41 10.36 -31.69 17.83
CA ALA A 41 11.10 -31.62 16.56
C ALA A 41 10.46 -32.46 15.45
N ASN A 42 9.77 -33.55 15.80
CA ASN A 42 9.04 -34.42 14.87
C ASN A 42 7.59 -33.98 14.61
N GLY A 43 7.12 -32.87 15.21
CA GLY A 43 5.75 -32.38 15.04
C GLY A 43 4.69 -33.19 15.78
N GLN A 44 5.07 -34.00 16.78
CA GLN A 44 4.17 -34.83 17.58
C GLN A 44 3.57 -34.04 18.74
N PHE A 45 2.91 -32.90 18.45
CA PHE A 45 2.44 -31.95 19.46
C PHE A 45 1.40 -32.54 20.41
N LEU A 46 0.49 -33.38 19.89
CA LEU A 46 -0.56 -34.00 20.68
C LEU A 46 0.03 -34.89 21.80
N GLU A 47 1.07 -35.68 21.50
CA GLU A 47 1.73 -36.54 22.49
C GLU A 47 2.42 -35.76 23.61
N ILE A 48 2.82 -34.51 23.35
CA ILE A 48 3.37 -33.62 24.37
C ILE A 48 2.23 -33.08 25.24
N ILE A 49 1.15 -32.61 24.62
CA ILE A 49 0.01 -32.01 25.31
C ILE A 49 -0.71 -33.05 26.20
N THR A 50 -0.82 -34.30 25.74
CA THR A 50 -1.44 -35.40 26.48
C THR A 50 -0.51 -36.06 27.50
N ASN A 51 0.74 -35.59 27.63
CA ASN A 51 1.68 -36.15 28.58
C ASN A 51 1.12 -36.04 30.02
N PRO A 52 1.04 -37.15 30.79
CA PRO A 52 0.50 -37.14 32.14
C PRO A 52 1.19 -36.16 33.09
N GLY A 53 2.47 -35.86 32.84
CA GLY A 53 3.26 -34.88 33.60
C GLY A 53 2.70 -33.46 33.55
N PHE A 54 1.89 -33.11 32.54
CA PHE A 54 1.26 -31.79 32.42
C PHE A 54 -0.20 -31.77 32.86
N SER A 55 -0.77 -32.93 33.22
CA SER A 55 -2.19 -33.03 33.59
C SER A 55 -2.58 -32.12 34.77
N PHE A 56 -1.63 -31.78 35.65
CA PHE A 56 -1.86 -30.85 36.74
C PHE A 56 -2.12 -29.42 36.24
N ILE A 57 -1.58 -29.00 35.10
CA ILE A 57 -1.80 -27.66 34.53
C ILE A 57 -3.25 -27.53 34.05
N PHE A 58 -3.78 -28.58 33.42
CA PHE A 58 -5.09 -28.56 32.77
C PHE A 58 -6.25 -28.97 33.69
N ASN A 59 -5.98 -29.66 34.79
CA ASN A 59 -7.00 -30.10 35.76
C ASN A 59 -7.09 -29.17 36.97
N GLN A 60 -7.05 -27.85 36.74
CA GLN A 60 -7.23 -26.86 37.80
C GLN A 60 -8.71 -26.58 38.06
N THR A 61 -9.06 -26.02 39.23
CA THR A 61 -10.42 -25.53 39.50
C THR A 61 -10.33 -24.15 40.14
N PRO A 62 -11.10 -23.15 39.65
CA PRO A 62 -11.06 -21.81 40.23
C PRO A 62 -11.58 -21.84 41.67
N THR A 63 -10.86 -21.21 42.60
CA THR A 63 -11.31 -21.04 43.99
C THR A 63 -12.32 -19.90 44.11
N GLU A 64 -13.15 -19.90 45.17
CA GLU A 64 -14.07 -18.78 45.44
C GLU A 64 -13.33 -17.45 45.56
N ASP A 65 -12.14 -17.45 46.18
CA ASP A 65 -11.28 -16.28 46.30
C ASP A 65 -10.84 -15.76 44.92
N ASN A 66 -10.44 -16.65 43.99
CA ASN A 66 -10.05 -16.23 42.64
C ASN A 66 -11.22 -15.62 41.87
N ILE A 67 -12.42 -16.19 42.00
CA ILE A 67 -13.64 -15.66 41.39
C ILE A 67 -13.93 -14.26 41.94
N GLN A 68 -13.86 -14.10 43.27
CA GLN A 68 -14.12 -12.81 43.90
C GLN A 68 -13.06 -11.76 43.54
N LEU A 69 -11.78 -12.14 43.44
CA LEU A 69 -10.71 -11.25 42.96
C LEU A 69 -10.97 -10.75 41.54
N VAL A 70 -11.36 -11.64 40.63
CA VAL A 70 -11.68 -11.29 39.24
C VAL A 70 -12.94 -10.42 39.17
N GLN A 71 -13.99 -10.74 39.94
CA GLN A 71 -15.20 -9.92 40.01
C GLN A 71 -14.94 -8.49 40.52
N ASN A 72 -13.95 -8.32 41.38
CA ASN A 72 -13.56 -7.02 41.90
C ASN A 72 -12.66 -6.21 40.95
N SER A 73 -11.90 -6.88 40.07
CA SER A 73 -11.01 -6.22 39.11
C SER A 73 -11.70 -5.83 37.80
N ILE A 74 -12.79 -6.51 37.46
CA ILE A 74 -13.55 -6.24 36.24
C ILE A 74 -14.55 -5.10 36.48
N ASN A 75 -14.57 -4.13 35.55
CA ASN A 75 -15.47 -2.99 35.62
C ASN A 75 -16.92 -3.40 35.33
N LYS A 76 -17.82 -3.26 36.31
CA LYS A 76 -19.21 -3.76 36.26
C LYS A 76 -20.12 -3.06 35.24
N GLU A 77 -19.65 -1.98 34.62
CA GLU A 77 -20.42 -1.19 33.65
C GLU A 77 -20.44 -1.81 32.24
N ASP A 78 -19.61 -2.83 31.95
CA ASP A 78 -19.63 -3.51 30.66
C ASP A 78 -20.73 -4.59 30.65
N ALA A 79 -21.90 -4.24 30.10
CA ALA A 79 -23.09 -5.08 29.97
C ALA A 79 -22.85 -6.41 29.21
N THR A 80 -21.67 -6.59 28.64
CA THR A 80 -21.25 -7.78 27.92
C THR A 80 -20.69 -8.86 28.84
N ILE A 81 -20.19 -8.55 30.05
CA ILE A 81 -19.49 -9.50 30.95
C ILE A 81 -20.46 -10.54 31.52
N ASN A 82 -20.26 -11.81 31.19
CA ASN A 82 -21.06 -12.93 31.68
C ASN A 82 -20.28 -13.77 32.72
N GLU A 83 -21.00 -14.63 33.45
CA GLU A 83 -20.40 -15.52 34.47
C GLU A 83 -19.36 -16.47 33.90
N THR A 84 -19.52 -16.88 32.63
CA THR A 84 -18.56 -17.75 31.92
C THR A 84 -17.22 -17.06 31.73
N TYR A 85 -17.20 -15.78 31.34
CA TYR A 85 -15.97 -14.99 31.19
C TYR A 85 -15.25 -14.80 32.52
N ILE A 86 -15.99 -14.50 33.60
CA ILE A 86 -15.43 -14.38 34.95
C ILE A 86 -14.81 -15.72 35.40
N SER A 87 -15.53 -16.82 35.18
CA SER A 87 -15.04 -18.17 35.48
C SER A 87 -13.77 -18.52 34.70
N LEU A 88 -13.71 -18.16 33.41
CA LEU A 88 -12.52 -18.35 32.57
C LEU A 88 -11.32 -17.57 33.11
N LYS A 89 -11.51 -16.31 33.54
CA LYS A 89 -10.45 -15.49 34.12
C LYS A 89 -9.97 -15.99 35.47
N ALA A 90 -10.89 -16.46 36.32
CA ALA A 90 -10.54 -17.08 37.60
C ALA A 90 -9.77 -18.39 37.39
N TYR A 91 -10.15 -19.17 36.37
CA TYR A 91 -9.42 -20.35 35.95
C TYR A 91 -8.03 -20.01 35.43
N GLN A 92 -7.89 -18.95 34.61
CA GLN A 92 -6.60 -18.45 34.13
C GLN A 92 -5.65 -18.17 35.30
N LEU A 93 -6.13 -17.45 36.32
CA LEU A 93 -5.35 -17.12 37.50
C LEU A 93 -4.90 -18.37 38.27
N GLN A 94 -5.80 -19.35 38.41
CA GLN A 94 -5.47 -20.61 39.06
C GLN A 94 -4.40 -21.40 38.31
N VAL A 95 -4.49 -21.47 36.97
CA VAL A 95 -3.47 -22.11 36.13
C VAL A 95 -2.12 -21.41 36.33
N LYS A 96 -2.09 -20.07 36.30
CA LYS A 96 -0.86 -19.30 36.55
C LYS A 96 -0.25 -19.63 37.92
N ASN A 97 -1.04 -19.63 38.98
CA ASN A 97 -0.57 -19.95 40.33
C ASN A 97 -0.01 -21.38 40.45
N ALA A 98 -0.70 -22.36 39.85
CA ALA A 98 -0.25 -23.76 39.85
C ALA A 98 1.07 -23.93 39.09
N THR A 99 1.19 -23.29 37.93
CA THR A 99 2.42 -23.30 37.12
C THR A 99 3.57 -22.61 37.85
N GLU A 100 3.35 -21.44 38.47
CA GLU A 100 4.39 -20.74 39.25
C GLU A 100 4.92 -21.58 40.42
N ASN A 101 4.06 -22.32 41.09
CA ASN A 101 4.48 -23.22 42.17
C ASN A 101 5.31 -24.38 41.64
N TRP A 102 4.88 -25.01 40.53
CA TRP A 102 5.62 -26.08 39.89
C TRP A 102 6.99 -25.63 39.38
N LEU A 103 7.11 -24.41 38.84
CA LEU A 103 8.39 -23.86 38.39
C LEU A 103 9.39 -23.64 39.53
N LYS A 104 8.92 -23.39 40.76
CA LYS A 104 9.80 -23.22 41.94
C LYS A 104 10.42 -24.55 42.42
N GLU A 105 9.87 -25.69 42.01
CA GLU A 105 10.32 -27.01 42.45
C GLU A 105 11.62 -27.43 41.77
N ASP A 106 11.73 -27.22 40.44
CA ASP A 106 12.90 -27.61 39.66
C ASP A 106 13.12 -26.62 38.48
N ASN A 107 14.38 -26.25 38.25
CA ASN A 107 14.76 -25.43 37.10
C ASN A 107 14.45 -26.12 35.76
N ILE A 108 14.48 -27.46 35.71
CA ILE A 108 14.14 -28.23 34.50
C ILE A 108 12.68 -27.99 34.07
N ASN A 109 11.78 -27.70 35.01
CA ASN A 109 10.37 -27.42 34.72
C ASN A 109 10.19 -26.20 33.81
N HIS A 110 11.12 -25.24 33.83
CA HIS A 110 11.09 -24.08 32.94
C HIS A 110 11.25 -24.47 31.47
N ILE A 111 12.08 -25.48 31.19
CA ILE A 111 12.30 -26.03 29.83
C ILE A 111 11.08 -26.84 29.41
N LEU A 112 10.57 -27.70 30.30
CA LEU A 112 9.37 -28.50 30.05
C LEU A 112 8.14 -27.62 29.76
N LEU A 113 7.98 -26.52 30.52
CA LEU A 113 6.92 -25.54 30.27
C LEU A 113 7.07 -24.86 28.91
N LEU A 114 8.30 -24.51 28.53
CA LEU A 114 8.58 -23.93 27.23
C LEU A 114 8.22 -24.91 26.10
N ILE A 115 8.62 -26.18 26.21
CA ILE A 115 8.29 -27.23 25.24
C ILE A 115 6.77 -27.39 25.10
N LEU A 116 6.05 -27.46 26.22
CA LEU A 116 4.58 -27.54 26.21
C LEU A 116 3.96 -26.30 25.54
N SER A 117 4.44 -25.11 25.88
CA SER A 117 3.91 -23.85 25.33
C SER A 117 4.13 -23.73 23.83
N ILE A 118 5.29 -24.19 23.33
CA ILE A 118 5.61 -24.25 21.91
C ILE A 118 4.74 -25.30 21.21
N ALA A 119 4.55 -26.48 21.81
CA ALA A 119 3.68 -27.53 21.26
C ALA A 119 2.24 -27.03 21.10
N LEU A 120 1.71 -26.32 22.12
CA LEU A 120 0.37 -25.71 22.07
C LEU A 120 0.26 -24.68 20.95
N LEU A 121 1.23 -23.77 20.82
CA LEU A 121 1.24 -22.76 19.76
C LEU A 121 1.35 -23.40 18.37
N ASN A 122 2.31 -24.30 18.17
CA ASN A 122 2.53 -24.94 16.88
C ASN A 122 1.34 -25.80 16.48
N TYR A 123 0.63 -26.42 17.42
CA TYR A 123 -0.56 -27.19 17.09
C TYR A 123 -1.74 -26.29 16.72
N PHE A 124 -1.91 -25.14 17.38
CA PHE A 124 -2.87 -24.12 16.98
C PHE A 124 -2.59 -23.63 15.55
N VAL A 125 -1.32 -23.30 15.27
CA VAL A 125 -0.87 -22.84 13.96
C VAL A 125 -1.02 -23.94 12.91
N GLN A 126 -0.72 -25.19 13.23
CA GLN A 126 -0.89 -26.32 12.32
C GLN A 126 -2.34 -26.38 11.84
N VAL A 127 -3.31 -26.34 12.75
CA VAL A 127 -4.71 -26.57 12.41
C VAL A 127 -5.33 -25.35 11.70
N GLY A 128 -4.89 -24.13 12.04
CA GLY A 128 -5.42 -22.89 11.46
C GLY A 128 -4.67 -22.34 10.23
N TRP A 129 -3.38 -22.64 10.06
CA TRP A 129 -2.48 -22.03 9.06
C TRP A 129 -1.78 -22.99 8.09
N THR A 130 -1.53 -24.24 8.44
CA THR A 130 -0.70 -25.11 7.57
C THR A 130 -1.37 -26.43 7.18
N GLY A 131 -2.35 -26.87 7.96
CA GLY A 131 -2.87 -28.22 7.93
C GLY A 131 -1.82 -29.27 8.35
N PRO A 132 -2.24 -30.54 8.46
CA PRO A 132 -3.63 -31.01 8.34
C PRO A 132 -4.48 -30.65 9.57
N GLU A 133 -5.81 -30.64 9.38
CA GLU A 133 -6.79 -30.47 10.47
C GLU A 133 -6.75 -31.64 11.46
N MET A 134 -7.28 -31.40 12.66
CA MET A 134 -7.46 -32.46 13.66
C MET A 134 -8.49 -33.47 13.15
N ASN A 135 -8.17 -34.76 13.23
CA ASN A 135 -9.18 -35.80 13.04
C ASN A 135 -10.08 -35.92 14.28
N ALA A 136 -11.18 -36.67 14.17
CA ALA A 136 -12.17 -36.79 15.23
C ALA A 136 -11.60 -37.39 16.54
N ASP A 137 -10.59 -38.25 16.47
CA ASP A 137 -10.00 -38.89 17.65
C ASP A 137 -9.02 -37.94 18.35
N GLN A 138 -8.20 -37.23 17.59
CA GLN A 138 -7.33 -36.16 18.09
C GLN A 138 -8.14 -35.07 18.79
N ALA A 139 -9.27 -34.66 18.19
CA ALA A 139 -10.15 -33.67 18.79
C ALA A 139 -10.74 -34.15 20.14
N LYS A 140 -11.11 -35.43 20.25
CA LYS A 140 -11.56 -36.03 21.52
C LYS A 140 -10.45 -36.05 22.56
N GLU A 141 -9.23 -36.45 22.19
CA GLU A 141 -8.10 -36.47 23.13
C GLU A 141 -7.82 -35.09 23.71
N ILE A 142 -7.79 -34.04 22.88
CA ILE A 142 -7.59 -32.68 23.38
C ILE A 142 -8.78 -32.23 24.23
N SER A 143 -10.01 -32.56 23.83
CA SER A 143 -11.19 -32.24 24.61
C SER A 143 -11.12 -32.84 26.02
N GLU A 144 -10.60 -34.05 26.16
CA GLU A 144 -10.39 -34.70 27.46
C GLU A 144 -9.29 -34.01 28.28
N VAL A 145 -8.20 -33.58 27.65
CA VAL A 145 -7.15 -32.80 28.32
C VAL A 145 -7.70 -31.48 28.84
N PHE A 146 -8.53 -30.80 28.04
CA PHE A 146 -9.11 -29.50 28.38
C PHE A 146 -10.51 -29.58 28.96
N LYS A 147 -10.92 -30.73 29.52
CA LYS A 147 -12.27 -30.97 30.03
C LYS A 147 -12.77 -29.95 31.06
N VAL A 148 -11.86 -29.28 31.78
CA VAL A 148 -12.24 -28.21 32.71
C VAL A 148 -12.76 -26.97 31.97
N ILE A 149 -12.14 -26.62 30.85
CA ILE A 149 -12.60 -25.55 29.95
C ILE A 149 -13.79 -26.05 29.11
N TYR A 150 -13.76 -27.32 28.69
CA TYR A 150 -14.77 -27.97 27.84
C TYR A 150 -15.42 -29.16 28.54
N PRO A 151 -16.40 -28.93 29.44
CA PRO A 151 -17.00 -30.01 30.24
C PRO A 151 -17.79 -31.03 29.41
N ASN A 152 -18.21 -30.70 28.18
CA ASN A 152 -18.80 -31.67 27.24
C ASN A 152 -17.85 -31.93 26.07
N THR A 153 -17.65 -33.19 25.73
CA THR A 153 -16.72 -33.62 24.67
C THR A 153 -17.15 -33.19 23.25
N GLU A 154 -18.42 -32.83 23.05
CA GLU A 154 -18.90 -32.26 21.79
C GLU A 154 -18.45 -30.79 21.59
N ASP A 155 -18.19 -30.06 22.68
CA ASP A 155 -17.90 -28.61 22.68
C ASP A 155 -16.55 -28.26 22.03
N PHE A 156 -15.57 -29.16 22.11
CA PHE A 156 -14.25 -28.91 21.51
C PHE A 156 -14.28 -28.95 19.98
N THR A 157 -15.20 -29.74 19.41
CA THR A 157 -15.48 -29.76 17.95
C THR A 157 -16.57 -28.78 17.54
N ALA A 158 -17.43 -28.38 18.48
CA ALA A 158 -18.48 -27.41 18.24
C ALA A 158 -17.84 -26.02 18.06
N LYS A 159 -17.99 -25.46 16.86
CA LYS A 159 -17.51 -24.11 16.52
C LYS A 159 -18.09 -23.00 17.43
N LYS A 160 -19.11 -23.30 18.25
CA LYS A 160 -19.76 -22.39 19.19
C LYS A 160 -20.03 -23.11 20.51
N SER A 161 -19.20 -22.83 21.51
CA SER A 161 -19.47 -23.16 22.92
C SER A 161 -19.35 -21.87 23.74
N ASN A 162 -20.09 -21.76 24.84
CA ASN A 162 -20.03 -20.59 25.73
C ASN A 162 -18.60 -20.31 26.22
N THR A 163 -17.78 -21.35 26.40
CA THR A 163 -16.38 -21.19 26.80
C THR A 163 -15.49 -20.74 25.64
N THR A 164 -15.72 -21.25 24.43
CA THR A 164 -15.03 -20.77 23.21
C THR A 164 -15.28 -19.27 23.02
N ASP A 165 -16.54 -18.83 23.17
CA ASP A 165 -16.92 -17.42 23.07
C ASP A 165 -16.23 -16.57 24.15
N ALA A 166 -16.11 -17.09 25.38
CA ALA A 166 -15.38 -16.43 26.45
C ALA A 166 -13.87 -16.27 26.13
N ILE A 167 -13.25 -17.26 25.51
CA ILE A 167 -11.83 -17.19 25.08
C ILE A 167 -11.66 -16.19 23.93
N LEU A 168 -12.51 -16.26 22.91
CA LEU A 168 -12.46 -15.32 21.77
C LEU A 168 -12.66 -13.88 22.22
N ARG A 169 -13.53 -13.68 23.21
CA ARG A 169 -13.70 -12.39 23.84
C ARG A 169 -12.47 -11.95 24.64
N ASP A 170 -11.78 -12.89 25.29
CA ASP A 170 -10.50 -12.60 25.94
C ASP A 170 -9.39 -12.21 24.95
N PHE A 171 -9.53 -12.66 23.70
CA PHE A 171 -8.65 -12.24 22.62
C PHE A 171 -8.97 -10.87 22.05
N SER A 172 -10.18 -10.36 22.29
CA SER A 172 -10.62 -9.07 21.76
C SER A 172 -9.89 -7.93 22.48
N VAL A 173 -9.33 -7.00 21.71
CA VAL A 173 -8.49 -5.89 22.20
C VAL A 173 -8.95 -4.60 21.54
N GLU A 174 -9.07 -3.51 22.31
CA GLU A 174 -9.44 -2.18 21.79
C GLU A 174 -10.79 -2.13 21.02
N GLY A 175 -11.69 -3.10 21.26
CA GLY A 175 -12.98 -3.20 20.59
C GLY A 175 -12.94 -3.92 19.22
N GLU A 176 -11.79 -4.47 18.84
CA GLU A 176 -11.65 -5.38 17.71
C GLU A 176 -11.88 -6.82 18.21
N ASP A 177 -12.85 -7.50 17.61
CA ASP A 177 -13.25 -8.86 17.98
C ASP A 177 -12.35 -9.90 17.29
N ALA A 178 -12.06 -11.00 17.97
CA ALA A 178 -11.39 -12.14 17.36
C ALA A 178 -12.33 -12.91 16.42
N TYR A 179 -11.77 -13.52 15.38
CA TYR A 179 -12.52 -14.30 14.41
C TYR A 179 -13.31 -15.43 15.09
N HIS A 180 -14.64 -15.31 15.03
CA HIS A 180 -15.56 -16.16 15.79
C HIS A 180 -15.54 -17.66 15.43
N LEU A 181 -14.98 -18.05 14.27
CA LEU A 181 -14.80 -19.45 13.88
C LEU A 181 -13.34 -19.90 13.94
N ALA A 182 -12.49 -19.22 14.73
CA ALA A 182 -11.12 -19.65 14.94
C ALA A 182 -11.09 -21.10 15.46
N ILE A 183 -10.25 -21.93 14.86
CA ILE A 183 -10.19 -23.36 15.18
C ILE A 183 -9.36 -23.55 16.46
N SER A 184 -9.97 -24.13 17.49
CA SER A 184 -9.33 -24.49 18.77
C SER A 184 -8.58 -23.33 19.48
N PRO A 185 -9.23 -22.18 19.75
CA PRO A 185 -8.58 -21.01 20.34
C PRO A 185 -7.99 -21.26 21.75
N ALA A 186 -8.46 -22.30 22.46
CA ALA A 186 -7.88 -22.71 23.74
C ALA A 186 -6.40 -23.08 23.66
N LEU A 187 -5.92 -23.62 22.53
CA LEU A 187 -4.50 -23.95 22.36
C LEU A 187 -3.62 -22.69 22.44
N LEU A 188 -4.01 -21.65 21.71
CA LEU A 188 -3.33 -20.35 21.75
C LEU A 188 -3.45 -19.71 23.14
N TRP A 189 -4.64 -19.80 23.75
CA TRP A 189 -4.92 -19.22 25.06
C TRP A 189 -4.05 -19.84 26.17
N TYR A 190 -3.88 -21.16 26.18
CA TYR A 190 -2.96 -21.83 27.09
C TYR A 190 -1.51 -21.44 26.79
N SER A 191 -1.09 -21.43 25.51
CA SER A 191 0.27 -21.03 25.15
C SER A 191 0.60 -19.62 25.65
N GLU A 192 -0.27 -18.63 25.39
CA GLU A 192 -0.14 -17.25 25.88
C GLU A 192 -0.07 -17.22 27.42
N THR A 193 -0.97 -17.94 28.09
CA THR A 193 -1.03 -17.98 29.56
C THR A 193 0.25 -18.54 30.17
N LEU A 194 0.75 -19.68 29.67
CA LEU A 194 1.95 -20.34 30.20
C LEU A 194 3.22 -19.54 29.90
N LEU A 195 3.34 -18.97 28.69
CA LEU A 195 4.47 -18.10 28.35
C LEU A 195 4.47 -16.81 29.18
N SER A 196 3.29 -16.26 29.51
CA SER A 196 3.19 -15.07 30.37
C SER A 196 3.70 -15.30 31.80
N VAL A 197 3.69 -16.55 32.28
CA VAL A 197 4.27 -16.95 33.57
C VAL A 197 5.78 -17.15 33.46
N LEU A 198 6.25 -17.68 32.33
CA LEU A 198 7.66 -17.99 32.12
C LEU A 198 8.53 -16.75 31.88
N VAL A 199 8.01 -15.76 31.14
CA VAL A 199 8.75 -14.54 30.75
C VAL A 199 9.32 -13.75 31.94
N PRO A 200 8.55 -13.42 33.00
CA PRO A 200 9.06 -12.66 34.14
C PRO A 200 10.20 -13.32 34.91
N LEU A 201 10.35 -14.66 34.79
CA LEU A 201 11.39 -15.41 35.49
C LEU A 201 12.77 -15.23 34.85
N GLY A 202 12.83 -14.83 33.58
CA GLY A 202 14.09 -14.59 32.86
C GLY A 202 14.98 -15.82 32.66
N SER A 203 14.50 -17.01 33.03
CA SER A 203 15.25 -18.27 32.96
C SER A 203 15.45 -18.76 31.51
N THR A 204 14.61 -18.32 30.58
CA THR A 204 14.66 -18.69 29.15
C THR A 204 14.50 -17.44 28.28
N LYS A 205 15.58 -16.92 27.69
CA LYS A 205 15.52 -15.69 26.87
C LYS A 205 14.60 -15.80 25.66
N SER A 206 14.46 -17.00 25.10
CA SER A 206 13.57 -17.27 23.95
C SER A 206 12.08 -17.26 24.32
N SER A 207 11.71 -17.31 25.61
CA SER A 207 10.30 -17.23 26.02
C SER A 207 9.66 -15.91 25.61
N ASN A 208 10.41 -14.80 25.63
CA ASN A 208 9.95 -13.50 25.13
C ASN A 208 9.61 -13.57 23.64
N TRP A 209 10.47 -14.22 22.86
CA TRP A 209 10.27 -14.37 21.42
C TRP A 209 9.08 -15.29 21.13
N TRP A 210 8.93 -16.41 21.84
CA TRP A 210 7.76 -17.28 21.70
C TRP A 210 6.46 -16.62 22.15
N LEU A 211 6.47 -15.82 23.21
CA LEU A 211 5.31 -15.04 23.63
C LEU A 211 4.96 -14.01 22.56
N SER A 212 5.95 -13.34 21.96
CA SER A 212 5.72 -12.41 20.86
C SER A 212 5.07 -13.09 19.65
N ARG A 213 5.44 -14.35 19.34
CA ARG A 213 4.81 -15.15 18.28
C ARG A 213 3.36 -15.50 18.62
N ALA A 214 3.08 -15.89 19.86
CA ALA A 214 1.71 -16.16 20.31
C ALA A 214 0.83 -14.90 20.22
N LEU A 215 1.34 -13.76 20.69
CA LEU A 215 0.64 -12.48 20.58
C LEU A 215 0.47 -12.01 19.13
N PHE A 216 1.42 -12.32 18.26
CA PHE A 216 1.29 -12.04 16.83
C PHE A 216 0.16 -12.87 16.21
N PHE A 217 0.05 -14.16 16.52
CA PHE A 217 -1.10 -14.96 16.07
C PHE A 217 -2.43 -14.50 16.66
N LYS A 218 -2.44 -14.02 17.90
CA LYS A 218 -3.61 -13.35 18.49
C LYS A 218 -3.98 -12.09 17.70
N GLN A 219 -3.01 -11.25 17.33
CA GLN A 219 -3.24 -10.10 16.47
C GLN A 219 -3.81 -10.50 15.10
N ARG A 220 -3.37 -11.62 14.54
CA ARG A 220 -3.87 -12.16 13.27
C ARG A 220 -5.29 -12.75 13.33
N LEU A 221 -5.84 -12.96 14.52
CA LEU A 221 -7.25 -13.33 14.69
C LEU A 221 -8.19 -12.11 14.68
N LEU A 222 -7.67 -10.91 14.91
CA LEU A 222 -8.47 -9.68 14.97
C LEU A 222 -8.75 -9.15 13.56
N ASP A 223 -9.91 -8.49 13.40
CA ASP A 223 -10.30 -7.87 12.13
C ASP A 223 -9.32 -6.76 11.71
N ASN A 224 -8.72 -6.01 12.66
CA ASN A 224 -7.77 -4.93 12.39
C ASN A 224 -6.56 -4.94 13.37
N PRO A 225 -5.40 -4.36 12.98
CA PRO A 225 -4.26 -4.15 13.85
C PRO A 225 -4.57 -3.29 15.09
N THR A 226 -4.09 -3.70 16.27
CA THR A 226 -4.29 -3.00 17.55
C THR A 226 -2.98 -2.43 18.10
N GLU A 227 -3.03 -1.27 18.75
CA GLU A 227 -1.81 -0.60 19.23
C GLU A 227 -1.25 -1.27 20.49
N THR A 228 -2.12 -1.75 21.38
CA THR A 228 -1.70 -2.46 22.59
C THR A 228 -0.86 -3.70 22.28
N LEU A 229 -1.28 -4.52 21.31
CA LEU A 229 -0.52 -5.73 20.93
C LEU A 229 0.79 -5.37 20.23
N LYS A 230 0.79 -4.36 19.34
CA LYS A 230 2.02 -3.84 18.71
C LYS A 230 3.09 -3.49 19.75
N ASN A 231 2.73 -2.67 20.73
CA ASN A 231 3.66 -2.19 21.75
C ASN A 231 4.17 -3.34 22.62
N THR A 232 3.27 -4.25 23.02
CA THR A 232 3.64 -5.43 23.83
C THR A 232 4.61 -6.35 23.09
N ILE A 233 4.36 -6.63 21.82
CA ILE A 233 5.25 -7.45 20.97
C ILE A 233 6.62 -6.80 20.85
N TYR A 234 6.67 -5.48 20.63
CA TYR A 234 7.92 -4.74 20.52
C TYR A 234 8.73 -4.75 21.83
N ASP A 235 8.06 -4.52 22.96
CA ASP A 235 8.69 -4.52 24.29
C ASP A 235 9.26 -5.89 24.67
N LEU A 236 8.60 -6.98 24.24
CA LEU A 236 9.12 -8.34 24.43
C LEU A 236 10.38 -8.62 23.60
N LEU A 237 10.41 -8.15 22.35
CA LEU A 237 11.50 -8.42 21.42
C LEU A 237 12.71 -7.51 21.63
N LYS A 238 12.50 -6.28 22.09
CA LYS A 238 13.56 -5.27 22.24
C LYS A 238 14.75 -5.74 23.07
N PRO A 239 14.60 -6.31 24.29
CA PRO A 239 15.73 -6.82 25.06
C PRO A 239 16.50 -7.92 24.35
N PHE A 240 15.81 -8.73 23.54
CA PHE A 240 16.43 -9.80 22.76
C PHE A 240 17.28 -9.21 21.63
N ILE A 241 16.74 -8.24 20.89
CA ILE A 241 17.45 -7.51 19.81
C ILE A 241 18.68 -6.79 20.35
N ASP A 242 18.53 -6.07 21.47
CA ASP A 242 19.63 -5.33 22.11
C ASP A 242 20.75 -6.26 22.61
N SER A 243 20.44 -7.54 22.83
CA SER A 243 21.40 -8.56 23.28
C SER A 243 22.08 -9.34 22.16
N LEU A 244 21.73 -9.10 20.88
CA LEU A 244 22.32 -9.81 19.75
C LEU A 244 23.80 -9.44 19.61
N PRO A 245 24.71 -10.44 19.44
CA PRO A 245 26.12 -10.16 19.20
C PRO A 245 26.32 -9.52 17.83
N THR A 246 27.32 -8.65 17.70
CA THR A 246 27.90 -8.30 16.40
C THR A 246 28.55 -9.55 15.80
N LEU A 247 28.03 -10.05 14.68
CA LEU A 247 28.51 -11.28 14.04
C LEU A 247 29.95 -11.12 13.53
N GLU A 248 30.88 -11.88 14.11
CA GLU A 248 32.22 -12.08 13.55
C GLU A 248 32.26 -13.44 12.83
N SER A 249 32.77 -13.47 11.59
CA SER A 249 32.84 -14.67 10.73
C SER A 249 33.71 -15.82 11.28
N THR A 250 34.39 -15.59 12.40
CA THR A 250 35.29 -16.53 13.08
C THR A 250 34.62 -17.35 14.18
N HIS A 251 33.34 -17.08 14.50
CA HIS A 251 32.61 -17.82 15.54
C HIS A 251 32.33 -19.27 15.08
N PRO A 252 32.57 -20.29 15.91
CA PRO A 252 32.40 -21.70 15.53
C PRO A 252 30.96 -22.05 15.09
N ASP A 253 29.97 -21.37 15.64
CA ASP A 253 28.54 -21.56 15.30
C ASP A 253 27.99 -20.48 14.36
N TYR A 254 28.85 -19.70 13.69
CA TYR A 254 28.46 -18.52 12.89
C TYR A 254 27.27 -18.78 11.95
N GLU A 255 27.21 -19.93 11.27
CA GLU A 255 26.12 -20.26 10.35
C GLU A 255 24.76 -20.40 11.06
N LEU A 256 24.74 -21.02 12.25
CA LEU A 256 23.52 -21.19 13.05
C LEU A 256 23.02 -19.83 13.58
N PHE A 257 23.94 -19.01 14.08
CA PHE A 257 23.65 -17.64 14.53
C PHE A 257 23.16 -16.76 13.36
N SER A 258 23.76 -16.92 12.18
CA SER A 258 23.42 -16.23 10.95
C SER A 258 21.99 -16.54 10.50
N ASP A 259 21.58 -17.81 10.47
CA ASP A 259 20.22 -18.23 10.12
C ASP A 259 19.19 -17.69 11.12
N LEU A 260 19.49 -17.82 12.41
CA LEU A 260 18.60 -17.40 13.50
C LEU A 260 18.34 -15.90 13.49
N GLY A 261 19.40 -15.09 13.42
CA GLY A 261 19.23 -13.64 13.41
C GLY A 261 18.54 -13.16 12.13
N SER A 262 18.76 -13.83 10.99
CA SER A 262 18.01 -13.57 9.77
C SER A 262 16.49 -13.78 10.00
N ARG A 263 16.10 -14.93 10.58
CA ARG A 263 14.69 -15.21 10.89
C ARG A 263 14.07 -14.19 11.84
N LEU A 264 14.79 -13.79 12.90
CA LEU A 264 14.33 -12.77 13.84
C LEU A 264 14.08 -11.44 13.14
N TRP A 265 15.01 -10.98 12.31
CA TRP A 265 14.86 -9.72 11.57
C TRP A 265 13.71 -9.78 10.56
N ILE A 266 13.49 -10.93 9.90
CA ILE A 266 12.31 -11.12 9.03
C ILE A 266 11.03 -11.03 9.87
N GLU A 267 10.94 -11.73 10.99
CA GLU A 267 9.77 -11.70 11.88
C GLU A 267 9.45 -10.28 12.35
N LEU A 268 10.46 -9.54 12.82
CA LEU A 268 10.28 -8.13 13.21
C LEU A 268 9.83 -7.26 12.03
N GLY A 269 10.40 -7.47 10.85
CA GLY A 269 9.99 -6.76 9.65
C GLY A 269 8.54 -7.07 9.27
N LEU A 270 8.11 -8.32 9.35
CA LEU A 270 6.72 -8.74 9.10
C LEU A 270 5.76 -8.18 10.16
N HIS A 271 6.17 -8.05 11.42
CA HIS A 271 5.40 -7.36 12.45
C HIS A 271 5.19 -5.90 12.06
N ASN A 272 6.27 -5.17 11.74
CA ASN A 272 6.20 -3.77 11.31
C ASN A 272 5.33 -3.60 10.05
N HIS A 273 5.44 -4.52 9.08
CA HIS A 273 4.62 -4.53 7.87
C HIS A 273 3.12 -4.70 8.19
N LEU A 274 2.75 -5.59 9.12
CA LEU A 274 1.36 -5.77 9.54
C LEU A 274 0.78 -4.51 10.20
N PHE A 275 1.62 -3.74 10.90
CA PHE A 275 1.24 -2.49 11.57
C PHE A 275 1.44 -1.23 10.72
N TYR A 276 1.58 -1.37 9.39
CA TYR A 276 1.75 -0.26 8.44
C TYR A 276 3.00 0.61 8.70
N GLN A 277 4.07 0.02 9.23
CA GLN A 277 5.37 0.65 9.45
C GLN A 277 6.40 0.19 8.40
N ASP A 278 6.05 0.33 7.12
CA ASP A 278 6.79 -0.28 6.01
C ASP A 278 8.25 0.21 5.88
N GLN A 279 8.56 1.45 6.29
CA GLN A 279 9.95 1.92 6.32
C GLN A 279 10.80 1.11 7.32
N GLN A 280 10.27 0.87 8.52
CA GLN A 280 10.96 0.07 9.54
C GLN A 280 11.01 -1.41 9.15
N ALA A 281 10.01 -1.89 8.41
CA ALA A 281 10.01 -3.24 7.85
C ALA A 281 11.18 -3.45 6.88
N VAL A 282 11.42 -2.52 5.94
CA VAL A 282 12.57 -2.57 5.01
C VAL A 282 13.90 -2.58 5.75
N GLU A 283 14.07 -1.72 6.76
CA GLU A 283 15.30 -1.71 7.58
C GLU A 283 15.57 -3.06 8.25
N CYS A 284 14.52 -3.76 8.67
CA CYS A 284 14.64 -5.10 9.23
C CYS A 284 15.01 -6.13 8.15
N TYR A 285 14.41 -6.07 6.96
CA TYR A 285 14.76 -6.96 5.85
C TYR A 285 16.18 -6.74 5.34
N ASP A 286 16.69 -5.50 5.38
CA ASP A 286 18.08 -5.17 5.05
C ASP A 286 19.04 -5.83 6.05
N LYS A 287 18.75 -5.73 7.35
CA LYS A 287 19.51 -6.44 8.38
C LYS A 287 19.44 -7.95 8.20
N SER A 288 18.27 -8.52 7.90
CA SER A 288 18.17 -9.96 7.63
C SER A 288 19.03 -10.39 6.44
N LYS A 289 19.08 -9.58 5.37
CA LYS A 289 19.91 -9.83 4.19
C LYS A 289 21.39 -9.78 4.53
N GLU A 290 21.82 -8.85 5.36
CA GLU A 290 23.20 -8.77 5.86
C GLU A 290 23.61 -10.02 6.64
N TRP A 291 22.73 -10.47 7.54
CA TRP A 291 22.95 -11.69 8.31
C TRP A 291 23.06 -12.90 7.39
N SER A 292 22.06 -13.14 6.53
CA SER A 292 22.05 -14.30 5.63
C SER A 292 23.16 -14.27 4.57
N GLY A 293 23.63 -13.08 4.20
CA GLY A 293 24.59 -12.87 3.12
C GLY A 293 23.98 -12.98 1.73
N LEU A 294 22.65 -12.84 1.61
CA LEU A 294 21.93 -12.82 0.35
C LEU A 294 22.42 -11.66 -0.53
N GLN A 295 22.86 -11.99 -1.73
CA GLN A 295 23.14 -11.00 -2.78
C GLN A 295 21.96 -10.99 -3.74
N TYR A 296 21.39 -9.83 -4.01
CA TYR A 296 20.38 -9.68 -5.05
C TYR A 296 20.50 -8.35 -5.78
N LEU A 297 20.03 -8.33 -7.02
CA LEU A 297 19.98 -7.16 -7.88
C LEU A 297 18.70 -7.20 -8.70
N LEU A 298 17.87 -6.16 -8.57
CA LEU A 298 16.70 -5.95 -9.42
C LEU A 298 17.13 -5.12 -10.63
N THR A 299 17.08 -5.70 -11.83
CA THR A 299 17.59 -5.07 -13.06
C THR A 299 16.72 -5.42 -14.28
N GLY A 300 16.98 -4.79 -15.43
CA GLY A 300 16.29 -5.05 -16.69
C GLY A 300 17.07 -5.99 -17.61
N ALA A 301 16.41 -7.00 -18.20
CA ALA A 301 16.95 -7.85 -19.25
C ALA A 301 16.02 -7.88 -20.47
N LEU A 302 16.57 -7.93 -21.67
CA LEU A 302 15.77 -8.05 -22.90
C LEU A 302 15.14 -9.44 -22.96
N GLY A 303 13.84 -9.51 -23.22
CA GLY A 303 13.15 -10.79 -23.39
C GLY A 303 11.76 -10.69 -23.99
N LYS A 304 11.14 -11.87 -24.18
CA LYS A 304 9.80 -12.04 -24.75
C LYS A 304 8.87 -12.67 -23.71
N ARG A 305 7.61 -12.22 -23.70
CA ARG A 305 6.54 -12.77 -22.84
C ARG A 305 5.47 -13.54 -23.61
N THR A 306 5.37 -13.34 -24.93
CA THR A 306 4.38 -14.04 -25.76
C THR A 306 5.04 -14.85 -26.86
N LYS A 307 4.37 -15.94 -27.28
CA LYS A 307 4.88 -16.88 -28.29
C LYS A 307 5.08 -16.23 -29.66
N TYR A 308 4.30 -15.19 -29.97
CA TYR A 308 4.31 -14.50 -31.27
C TYR A 308 5.11 -13.19 -31.27
N GLN A 309 5.76 -12.84 -30.15
CA GLN A 309 6.54 -11.61 -30.04
C GLN A 309 7.79 -11.65 -30.93
N GLN A 310 7.92 -10.70 -31.85
CA GLN A 310 9.10 -10.64 -32.74
C GLN A 310 10.30 -9.94 -32.09
N ARG A 311 10.07 -8.82 -31.39
CA ARG A 311 11.12 -7.98 -30.78
C ARG A 311 11.27 -8.25 -29.28
N ASP A 312 12.50 -8.31 -28.80
CA ASP A 312 12.78 -8.36 -27.36
C ASP A 312 12.52 -6.99 -26.73
N ILE A 313 11.87 -6.99 -25.56
CA ILE A 313 11.55 -5.78 -24.80
C ILE A 313 12.17 -5.94 -23.42
N SER A 314 12.64 -4.84 -22.83
CA SER A 314 13.18 -4.85 -21.46
C SER A 314 12.13 -5.39 -20.48
N GLN A 315 12.51 -6.42 -19.73
CA GLN A 315 11.75 -7.06 -18.67
C GLN A 315 12.50 -6.87 -17.35
N LEU A 316 11.76 -6.63 -16.28
CA LEU A 316 12.35 -6.57 -14.95
C LEU A 316 12.67 -8.00 -14.47
N VAL A 317 13.86 -8.19 -13.93
CA VAL A 317 14.39 -9.49 -13.47
C VAL A 317 15.08 -9.30 -12.13
N LEU A 318 14.91 -10.29 -11.26
CA LEU A 318 15.61 -10.37 -9.99
C LEU A 318 16.73 -11.40 -10.10
N TRP A 319 17.97 -10.93 -10.12
CA TRP A 319 19.14 -11.77 -9.92
C TRP A 319 19.36 -11.94 -8.42
N ALA A 320 19.56 -13.18 -7.95
CA ALA A 320 19.77 -13.45 -6.53
C ALA A 320 20.61 -14.71 -6.34
N LYS A 321 21.53 -14.67 -5.36
CA LYS A 321 22.47 -15.73 -5.00
C LYS A 321 22.65 -15.80 -3.48
N SER A 322 22.49 -17.00 -2.94
CA SER A 322 22.72 -17.29 -1.51
C SER A 322 24.22 -17.43 -1.21
N ARG A 323 24.62 -17.13 0.04
CA ARG A 323 25.99 -17.36 0.53
C ARG A 323 26.40 -18.83 0.38
N ASN A 324 25.52 -19.74 0.81
CA ASN A 324 25.66 -21.18 0.68
C ASN A 324 24.51 -21.70 -0.19
N SER A 325 24.80 -22.13 -1.41
CA SER A 325 23.81 -22.82 -2.25
C SER A 325 23.69 -24.27 -1.78
N ASN A 326 22.61 -24.59 -1.06
CA ASN A 326 22.33 -25.96 -0.67
C ASN A 326 21.80 -26.75 -1.88
N GLU A 327 22.62 -27.64 -2.43
CA GLU A 327 22.13 -28.73 -3.27
C GLU A 327 21.37 -29.72 -2.38
N GLN A 328 20.04 -29.63 -2.36
CA GLN A 328 19.23 -30.62 -1.67
C GLN A 328 19.32 -31.97 -2.41
N THR A 329 19.64 -33.02 -1.66
CA THR A 329 19.71 -34.42 -2.14
C THR A 329 18.33 -35.05 -2.34
N GLU A 330 17.29 -34.56 -1.66
CA GLU A 330 15.91 -35.03 -1.78
C GLU A 330 14.96 -33.89 -2.15
N LYS A 331 14.08 -34.11 -3.13
CA LYS A 331 13.05 -33.13 -3.53
C LYS A 331 11.87 -33.22 -2.58
N PRO A 332 11.48 -32.14 -1.88
CA PRO A 332 10.28 -32.14 -1.05
C PRO A 332 9.02 -32.38 -1.89
N LYS A 333 7.97 -32.93 -1.26
CA LYS A 333 6.65 -33.01 -1.88
C LYS A 333 5.97 -31.65 -1.78
N LEU A 334 5.86 -30.97 -2.91
CA LEU A 334 5.40 -29.58 -2.98
C LEU A 334 3.93 -29.47 -3.41
N PRO A 335 3.27 -28.37 -3.05
CA PRO A 335 1.96 -27.98 -3.58
C PRO A 335 1.90 -28.03 -5.12
N GLU A 336 0.76 -28.43 -5.67
CA GLU A 336 0.53 -28.46 -7.11
C GLU A 336 0.69 -27.06 -7.72
N THR A 337 1.47 -26.98 -8.80
CA THR A 337 1.69 -25.76 -9.58
C THR A 337 0.94 -25.88 -10.89
N LEU A 338 -0.12 -25.09 -11.07
CA LEU A 338 -0.91 -25.13 -12.29
C LEU A 338 -0.20 -24.40 -13.44
N ALA A 339 -0.16 -25.04 -14.60
CA ALA A 339 0.36 -24.43 -15.83
C ALA A 339 -0.62 -23.36 -16.36
N LEU A 340 -0.10 -22.31 -16.99
CA LEU A 340 -0.93 -21.25 -17.57
C LEU A 340 -1.80 -21.75 -18.72
N ASN A 341 -1.28 -22.67 -19.54
CA ASN A 341 -1.96 -23.26 -20.69
C ASN A 341 -2.61 -22.23 -21.67
N ASP A 342 -2.12 -20.99 -21.72
CA ASP A 342 -2.57 -19.97 -22.66
C ASP A 342 -1.87 -20.11 -24.03
N ASP A 343 -2.60 -19.87 -25.11
CA ASP A 343 -2.08 -19.99 -26.47
C ASP A 343 -1.13 -18.87 -26.88
N THR A 344 -1.16 -17.73 -26.16
CA THR A 344 -0.44 -16.50 -26.52
C THR A 344 0.71 -16.16 -25.57
N ILE A 345 0.47 -16.22 -24.26
CA ILE A 345 1.44 -15.91 -23.20
C ILE A 345 2.32 -17.15 -22.93
N MET A 346 3.60 -16.91 -22.65
CA MET A 346 4.54 -17.95 -22.25
C MET A 346 4.52 -18.14 -20.73
N GLU A 347 4.78 -19.37 -20.28
CA GLU A 347 4.86 -19.73 -18.86
C GLU A 347 5.96 -18.93 -18.13
N SER A 348 7.11 -18.76 -18.79
CA SER A 348 8.23 -17.97 -18.33
C SER A 348 8.73 -17.03 -19.42
N ILE A 349 9.40 -15.97 -19.00
CA ILE A 349 10.03 -15.01 -19.92
C ILE A 349 11.20 -15.70 -20.60
N LYS A 350 11.26 -15.60 -21.94
CA LYS A 350 12.43 -16.04 -22.70
C LYS A 350 13.36 -14.85 -22.88
N PHE A 351 14.50 -14.86 -22.19
CA PHE A 351 15.50 -13.80 -22.29
C PHE A 351 16.32 -13.92 -23.57
N ALA A 352 16.73 -12.77 -24.11
CA ALA A 352 17.66 -12.69 -25.23
C ALA A 352 19.09 -12.91 -24.73
N GLU A 353 19.90 -13.58 -25.55
CA GLU A 353 21.32 -13.82 -25.26
C GLU A 353 22.07 -12.49 -25.19
N ASN A 354 22.89 -12.31 -24.15
CA ASN A 354 23.80 -11.18 -24.03
C ASN A 354 25.24 -11.68 -23.82
N PRO A 355 26.16 -11.49 -24.78
CA PRO A 355 27.54 -11.98 -24.68
C PRO A 355 28.40 -11.27 -23.62
N GLU A 356 27.97 -10.11 -23.13
CA GLU A 356 28.79 -9.27 -22.24
C GLU A 356 28.82 -9.74 -20.78
N ASP A 357 27.86 -10.58 -20.35
CA ASP A 357 27.77 -11.09 -18.98
C ASP A 357 27.16 -12.51 -18.95
N GLU A 358 28.01 -13.51 -19.22
CA GLU A 358 27.62 -14.92 -19.30
C GLU A 358 27.12 -15.48 -17.95
N GLU A 359 27.67 -15.04 -16.82
CA GLU A 359 27.24 -15.49 -15.49
C GLU A 359 25.83 -14.99 -15.16
N PHE A 360 25.59 -13.69 -15.39
CA PHE A 360 24.26 -13.12 -15.24
C PHE A 360 23.23 -13.79 -16.16
N GLN A 361 23.59 -14.01 -17.43
CA GLN A 361 22.71 -14.67 -18.42
C GLN A 361 22.35 -16.10 -18.04
N LYS A 362 23.33 -16.88 -17.56
CA LYS A 362 23.10 -18.24 -17.09
C LYS A 362 22.15 -18.26 -15.90
N GLU A 363 22.33 -17.34 -14.95
CA GLU A 363 21.52 -17.25 -13.74
C GLU A 363 20.07 -16.79 -14.03
N ILE A 364 19.84 -15.85 -14.95
CA ILE A 364 18.45 -15.45 -15.29
C ILE A 364 17.71 -16.52 -16.11
N SER A 365 18.44 -17.31 -16.90
CA SER A 365 17.86 -18.35 -17.75
C SER A 365 17.61 -19.66 -17.00
N ASN A 366 18.50 -20.01 -16.07
CA ASN A 366 18.39 -21.17 -15.21
C ASN A 366 18.90 -20.83 -13.80
N PRO A 367 18.05 -20.22 -12.95
CA PRO A 367 18.45 -19.71 -11.65
C PRO A 367 19.01 -20.78 -10.73
N SER A 368 19.96 -20.44 -9.86
CA SER A 368 20.46 -21.33 -8.84
C SER A 368 19.44 -21.56 -7.71
N SER A 369 19.61 -22.64 -6.95
CA SER A 369 18.81 -22.89 -5.74
C SER A 369 19.19 -21.87 -4.65
N LEU A 370 18.19 -21.21 -4.06
CA LEU A 370 18.38 -20.29 -2.94
C LEU A 370 18.15 -20.99 -1.59
N ALA A 371 18.87 -20.57 -0.56
CA ALA A 371 18.60 -20.96 0.81
C ALA A 371 17.16 -20.60 1.21
N LYS A 372 16.52 -21.43 2.05
CA LYS A 372 15.11 -21.26 2.44
C LYS A 372 14.85 -19.88 3.08
N VAL A 373 15.73 -19.43 3.97
CA VAL A 373 15.63 -18.10 4.60
C VAL A 373 15.75 -16.98 3.58
N ASP A 374 16.63 -17.10 2.58
CA ASP A 374 16.77 -16.09 1.53
C ASP A 374 15.51 -15.98 0.67
N GLN A 375 14.84 -17.10 0.40
CA GLN A 375 13.54 -17.07 -0.27
C GLN A 375 12.49 -16.33 0.58
N CYS A 376 12.49 -16.53 1.91
CA CYS A 376 11.61 -15.78 2.83
C CYS A 376 11.90 -14.28 2.78
N ILE A 377 13.18 -13.87 2.78
CA ILE A 377 13.59 -12.46 2.64
C ILE A 377 13.02 -11.85 1.35
N LEU A 378 13.17 -12.54 0.22
CA LEU A 378 12.65 -12.07 -1.07
C LEU A 378 11.12 -11.93 -1.08
N LEU A 379 10.39 -12.86 -0.47
CA LEU A 379 8.93 -12.76 -0.34
C LEU A 379 8.51 -11.62 0.61
N ALA A 380 9.29 -11.34 1.66
CA ALA A 380 9.06 -10.23 2.57
C ALA A 380 9.27 -8.87 1.86
N TYR A 381 10.34 -8.71 1.08
CA TYR A 381 10.50 -7.53 0.21
C TYR A 381 9.36 -7.38 -0.78
N CYS A 382 8.91 -8.49 -1.39
CA CYS A 382 7.78 -8.49 -2.30
C CYS A 382 6.52 -7.92 -1.64
N LEU A 383 6.17 -8.40 -0.43
CA LEU A 383 5.04 -7.88 0.34
C LEU A 383 5.17 -6.38 0.62
N ASN A 384 6.36 -5.92 0.99
CA ASN A 384 6.58 -4.51 1.33
C ASN A 384 6.42 -3.58 0.13
N ILE A 385 6.84 -4.00 -1.07
CA ILE A 385 6.64 -3.24 -2.32
C ILE A 385 5.15 -2.90 -2.51
N LYS A 386 4.25 -3.81 -2.14
CA LYS A 386 2.80 -3.60 -2.25
C LYS A 386 2.31 -2.44 -1.39
N ASN A 387 2.82 -2.31 -0.17
CA ASN A 387 2.37 -1.27 0.76
C ASN A 387 3.02 0.09 0.47
N THR A 388 4.26 0.12 -0.03
CA THR A 388 4.99 1.38 -0.27
C THR A 388 4.70 2.02 -1.62
N ASN A 389 3.95 1.36 -2.50
CA ASN A 389 3.67 1.87 -3.84
C ASN A 389 2.15 1.94 -4.08
N PRO A 390 1.67 2.88 -4.90
CA PRO A 390 0.26 2.96 -5.27
C PRO A 390 -0.25 1.63 -5.85
N ASP A 391 -1.53 1.31 -5.63
CA ASP A 391 -2.19 0.14 -6.23
C ASP A 391 -2.40 0.36 -7.74
N HIS A 392 -1.32 0.15 -8.50
CA HIS A 392 -1.21 0.37 -9.93
C HIS A 392 -0.50 -0.82 -10.57
N GLY A 393 -0.76 -1.08 -11.85
CA GLY A 393 -0.17 -2.22 -12.56
C GLY A 393 1.37 -2.26 -12.52
N ILE A 394 2.03 -1.12 -12.34
CA ILE A 394 3.50 -1.03 -12.20
C ILE A 394 3.98 -1.75 -10.93
N THR A 395 3.27 -1.60 -9.81
CA THR A 395 3.60 -2.24 -8.53
C THR A 395 3.58 -3.76 -8.69
N ASN A 396 2.56 -4.28 -9.38
CA ASN A 396 2.49 -5.71 -9.69
C ASN A 396 3.67 -6.16 -10.55
N GLU A 397 4.07 -5.40 -11.57
CA GLU A 397 5.26 -5.74 -12.38
C GLU A 397 6.58 -5.65 -11.59
N GLN A 398 6.67 -4.82 -10.55
CA GLN A 398 7.82 -4.78 -9.64
C GLN A 398 7.90 -5.99 -8.70
N MET A 399 6.73 -6.52 -8.29
CA MET A 399 6.64 -7.69 -7.41
C MET A 399 6.89 -9.02 -8.12
N VAL A 400 6.47 -9.15 -9.38
CA VAL A 400 6.56 -10.40 -10.17
C VAL A 400 7.97 -11.04 -10.18
N PRO A 401 9.08 -10.29 -10.33
CA PRO A 401 10.43 -10.86 -10.33
C PRO A 401 10.80 -11.60 -9.04
N TYR A 402 10.36 -11.09 -7.88
CA TYR A 402 10.62 -11.73 -6.58
C TYR A 402 9.92 -13.08 -6.49
N VAL A 403 8.62 -13.11 -6.79
CA VAL A 403 7.82 -14.33 -6.76
C VAL A 403 8.32 -15.34 -7.78
N THR A 404 8.66 -14.90 -8.99
CA THR A 404 9.19 -15.77 -10.06
C THR A 404 10.53 -16.38 -9.66
N ARG A 405 11.43 -15.61 -9.02
CA ARG A 405 12.73 -16.09 -8.58
C ARG A 405 12.63 -17.18 -7.51
N VAL A 406 11.67 -17.04 -6.59
CA VAL A 406 11.40 -18.03 -5.52
C VAL A 406 10.74 -19.29 -6.10
N LEU A 407 9.76 -19.14 -7.00
CA LEU A 407 9.06 -20.27 -7.62
C LEU A 407 9.89 -21.04 -8.66
N ALA A 408 11.06 -20.55 -9.06
CA ALA A 408 11.95 -21.24 -9.99
C ALA A 408 12.53 -22.53 -9.38
N HIS A 409 12.91 -22.51 -8.10
CA HIS A 409 13.49 -23.64 -7.37
C HIS A 409 12.90 -23.77 -5.97
N PRO A 410 11.62 -24.21 -5.88
CA PRO A 410 10.98 -24.41 -4.59
C PRO A 410 11.62 -25.60 -3.85
N ASN A 411 11.94 -25.37 -2.57
CA ASN A 411 12.70 -26.32 -1.75
C ASN A 411 12.13 -26.51 -0.32
N ASN A 412 10.95 -25.94 -0.07
CA ASN A 412 10.14 -26.13 1.13
C ASN A 412 8.66 -25.88 0.79
N TRP A 413 7.78 -26.70 1.36
CA TRP A 413 6.33 -26.65 1.14
C TRP A 413 5.70 -25.26 1.42
N MET A 414 6.06 -24.63 2.54
CA MET A 414 5.47 -23.38 3.02
C MET A 414 5.89 -22.19 2.15
N ILE A 415 7.18 -22.12 1.80
CA ILE A 415 7.72 -21.07 0.92
C ILE A 415 7.07 -21.14 -0.45
N HIS A 416 6.91 -22.36 -1.00
CA HIS A 416 6.23 -22.58 -2.28
C HIS A 416 4.76 -22.16 -2.22
N THR A 417 4.05 -22.55 -1.16
CA THR A 417 2.64 -22.15 -0.92
C THR A 417 2.51 -20.63 -0.92
N MET A 418 3.33 -19.92 -0.15
CA MET A 418 3.30 -18.46 -0.08
C MET A 418 3.64 -17.81 -1.43
N GLY A 419 4.63 -18.35 -2.16
CA GLY A 419 4.95 -17.91 -3.52
C GLY A 419 3.77 -18.07 -4.48
N LEU A 420 3.05 -19.19 -4.41
CA LEU A 420 1.87 -19.43 -5.24
C LEU A 420 0.70 -18.51 -4.88
N VAL A 421 0.46 -18.25 -3.59
CA VAL A 421 -0.54 -17.27 -3.13
C VAL A 421 -0.22 -15.88 -3.71
N LEU A 422 1.03 -15.42 -3.60
CA LEU A 422 1.44 -14.13 -4.13
C LEU A 422 1.35 -14.08 -5.67
N ARG A 423 1.71 -15.17 -6.37
CA ARG A 423 1.52 -15.26 -7.82
C ARG A 423 0.05 -15.13 -8.20
N SER A 424 -0.84 -15.87 -7.53
CA SER A 424 -2.28 -15.76 -7.75
C SER A 424 -2.79 -14.33 -7.53
N ARG A 425 -2.33 -13.64 -6.49
CA ARG A 425 -2.66 -12.22 -6.26
C ARG A 425 -2.23 -11.33 -7.43
N LEU A 426 -1.00 -11.47 -7.90
CA LEU A 426 -0.43 -10.66 -8.99
C LEU A 426 -1.08 -10.93 -10.35
N GLU A 427 -1.59 -12.15 -10.55
CA GLU A 427 -2.24 -12.57 -11.80
C GLU A 427 -3.73 -12.26 -11.86
N SER A 428 -4.35 -11.95 -10.71
CA SER A 428 -5.79 -11.73 -10.58
C SER A 428 -6.33 -10.55 -11.38
N THR A 429 -5.49 -9.58 -11.75
CA THR A 429 -5.93 -8.37 -12.48
C THR A 429 -5.83 -8.51 -14.00
N LYS A 430 -5.15 -9.55 -14.51
CA LYS A 430 -4.88 -9.72 -15.94
C LYS A 430 -5.81 -10.76 -16.54
N SER A 431 -6.54 -10.37 -17.58
CA SER A 431 -7.58 -11.21 -18.22
C SER A 431 -7.11 -12.59 -18.67
N ARG A 432 -5.85 -12.74 -19.10
CA ARG A 432 -5.28 -14.01 -19.58
C ARG A 432 -4.70 -14.91 -18.47
N THR A 433 -4.51 -14.39 -17.27
CA THR A 433 -3.96 -15.16 -16.13
C THR A 433 -4.96 -15.30 -14.99
N VAL A 434 -6.08 -14.58 -15.04
CA VAL A 434 -7.08 -14.58 -13.95
C VAL A 434 -7.66 -15.96 -13.71
N GLU A 435 -7.90 -16.77 -14.74
CA GLU A 435 -8.40 -18.14 -14.58
C GLU A 435 -7.40 -19.01 -13.81
N ARG A 436 -6.12 -19.01 -14.23
CA ARG A 436 -5.06 -19.71 -13.49
C ARG A 436 -4.99 -19.22 -12.05
N SER A 437 -5.08 -17.91 -11.82
CA SER A 437 -4.97 -17.34 -10.49
C SER A 437 -5.99 -17.93 -9.51
N VAL A 438 -7.24 -18.07 -9.97
CA VAL A 438 -8.37 -18.59 -9.18
C VAL A 438 -8.26 -20.09 -9.00
N PHE A 439 -7.97 -20.85 -10.06
CA PHE A 439 -7.79 -22.30 -9.93
C PHE A 439 -6.59 -22.67 -9.06
N GLN A 440 -5.50 -21.89 -9.13
CA GLN A 440 -4.34 -22.10 -8.28
C GLN A 440 -4.70 -21.84 -6.82
N LEU A 441 -5.46 -20.79 -6.52
CA LEU A 441 -5.91 -20.49 -5.16
C LEU A 441 -6.86 -21.57 -4.63
N GLN A 442 -7.78 -22.07 -5.46
CA GLN A 442 -8.65 -23.22 -5.15
C GLN A 442 -7.82 -24.46 -4.82
N ALA A 443 -6.82 -24.80 -5.65
CA ALA A 443 -5.95 -25.95 -5.41
C ALA A 443 -5.18 -25.83 -4.07
N LEU A 444 -4.74 -24.63 -3.69
CA LEU A 444 -4.08 -24.40 -2.41
C LEU A 444 -5.04 -24.58 -1.21
N VAL A 445 -6.28 -24.12 -1.33
CA VAL A 445 -7.32 -24.34 -0.32
C VAL A 445 -7.63 -25.84 -0.16
N ASP A 446 -7.74 -26.57 -1.27
CA ASP A 446 -8.08 -27.99 -1.25
C ASP A 446 -6.94 -28.89 -0.73
N GLN A 447 -5.68 -28.48 -0.92
CA GLN A 447 -4.50 -29.20 -0.46
C GLN A 447 -4.30 -29.20 1.06
N TRP A 448 -5.09 -28.42 1.79
CA TRP A 448 -4.95 -28.27 3.24
C TRP A 448 -5.00 -29.60 4.01
N ASN A 449 -5.96 -30.45 3.64
CA ASN A 449 -6.21 -31.73 4.33
C ASN A 449 -5.43 -32.90 3.75
N VAL A 450 -4.65 -32.67 2.69
CA VAL A 450 -3.84 -33.70 2.05
C VAL A 450 -2.59 -33.92 2.91
N THR A 451 -2.38 -35.14 3.40
CA THR A 451 -1.25 -35.49 4.30
C THR A 451 0.02 -35.92 3.54
N ASP A 452 0.31 -35.25 2.43
CA ASP A 452 1.41 -35.65 1.54
C ASP A 452 2.79 -35.17 2.02
N SER A 453 2.85 -34.15 2.87
CA SER A 453 4.07 -33.56 3.44
C SER A 453 4.08 -33.65 4.98
N GLN A 454 5.28 -33.57 5.57
CA GLN A 454 5.46 -33.64 7.02
C GLN A 454 5.00 -32.34 7.69
N VAL A 455 4.40 -32.44 8.89
CA VAL A 455 3.95 -31.29 9.69
C VAL A 455 5.10 -30.32 9.98
N THR A 456 6.27 -30.86 10.27
CA THR A 456 7.50 -30.09 10.55
C THR A 456 7.89 -29.21 9.37
N GLU A 457 7.93 -29.80 8.17
CA GLU A 457 8.24 -29.08 6.92
C GLU A 457 7.26 -27.94 6.65
N ARG A 458 5.96 -28.17 6.94
CA ARG A 458 4.93 -27.12 6.80
C ARG A 458 5.11 -25.98 7.80
N LEU A 459 5.61 -26.24 9.00
CA LEU A 459 5.78 -25.22 10.04
C LEU A 459 7.13 -24.51 10.01
N GLU A 460 8.14 -25.05 9.31
CA GLU A 460 9.54 -24.60 9.34
C GLU A 460 9.74 -23.07 9.20
N HIS A 461 8.93 -22.40 8.38
CA HIS A 461 9.03 -20.97 8.09
C HIS A 461 7.74 -20.19 8.35
N ILE A 462 6.82 -20.73 9.15
CA ILE A 462 5.51 -20.09 9.37
C ILE A 462 5.60 -18.72 10.06
N HIS A 463 6.64 -18.49 10.87
CA HIS A 463 6.88 -17.18 11.48
C HIS A 463 7.65 -16.22 10.56
N SER A 464 8.45 -16.76 9.62
CA SER A 464 9.21 -15.97 8.65
C SER A 464 8.42 -15.60 7.39
N LEU A 465 7.13 -15.95 7.33
CA LEU A 465 6.25 -15.69 6.20
C LEU A 465 4.87 -15.25 6.69
N LEU A 466 4.25 -14.31 5.99
CA LEU A 466 2.88 -13.89 6.27
C LEU A 466 1.85 -14.72 5.50
N LEU A 467 1.91 -16.05 5.64
CA LEU A 467 0.95 -16.94 4.98
C LEU A 467 -0.46 -16.70 5.56
N PRO A 468 -1.49 -16.45 4.75
CA PRO A 468 -2.87 -16.32 5.22
C PRO A 468 -3.39 -17.60 5.89
N SER A 469 -4.32 -17.47 6.83
CA SER A 469 -5.02 -18.60 7.44
C SER A 469 -5.92 -19.31 6.43
N LYS A 470 -6.44 -20.49 6.79
CA LYS A 470 -7.39 -21.22 5.95
C LYS A 470 -8.60 -20.38 5.56
N TRP A 471 -9.23 -19.73 6.53
CA TRP A 471 -10.44 -18.94 6.28
C TRP A 471 -10.14 -17.66 5.52
N GLU A 472 -8.96 -17.06 5.70
CA GLU A 472 -8.52 -15.91 4.89
C GLU A 472 -8.34 -16.30 3.42
N MET A 473 -7.75 -17.46 3.15
CA MET A 473 -7.64 -17.97 1.77
C MET A 473 -8.98 -18.35 1.16
N GLU A 474 -9.87 -19.01 1.91
CA GLU A 474 -11.23 -19.31 1.46
C GLU A 474 -12.01 -18.02 1.17
N LYS A 475 -11.89 -17.01 2.03
CA LYS A 475 -12.48 -15.68 1.81
C LYS A 475 -11.90 -15.00 0.57
N GLU A 476 -10.58 -14.99 0.41
CA GLU A 476 -9.91 -14.40 -0.76
C GLU A 476 -10.36 -15.10 -2.06
N LEU A 477 -10.48 -16.42 -2.05
CA LEU A 477 -11.02 -17.20 -3.16
C LEU A 477 -12.46 -16.80 -3.52
N ALA A 478 -13.33 -16.64 -2.51
CA ALA A 478 -14.70 -16.17 -2.72
C ALA A 478 -14.73 -14.74 -3.28
N GLU A 479 -13.84 -13.85 -2.83
CA GLU A 479 -13.71 -12.49 -3.39
C GLU A 479 -13.28 -12.54 -4.86
N ARG A 480 -12.38 -13.46 -5.24
CA ARG A 480 -12.02 -13.66 -6.65
C ARG A 480 -13.18 -14.18 -7.47
N PHE A 481 -13.94 -15.15 -6.96
CA PHE A 481 -15.18 -15.60 -7.61
C PHE A 481 -16.17 -14.45 -7.80
N MET A 482 -16.35 -13.58 -6.82
CA MET A 482 -17.18 -12.38 -6.96
C MET A 482 -16.69 -11.45 -8.07
N SER A 483 -15.38 -11.19 -8.14
CA SER A 483 -14.80 -10.34 -9.19
C SER A 483 -14.97 -10.91 -10.61
N LEU A 484 -15.09 -12.25 -10.74
CA LEU A 484 -15.36 -12.95 -12.00
C LEU A 484 -16.85 -13.14 -12.29
N GLY A 485 -17.75 -12.71 -11.40
CA GLY A 485 -19.19 -12.92 -11.53
C GLY A 485 -19.68 -14.33 -11.16
N ILE A 486 -18.82 -15.16 -10.55
CA ILE A 486 -19.16 -16.51 -10.06
C ILE A 486 -19.78 -16.40 -8.66
N ILE A 487 -20.95 -15.77 -8.57
CA ILE A 487 -21.53 -15.34 -7.28
C ILE A 487 -22.01 -16.53 -6.43
N ARG A 488 -22.46 -17.63 -7.05
CA ARG A 488 -23.00 -18.79 -6.31
C ARG A 488 -21.93 -19.52 -5.51
N SER A 489 -20.78 -19.80 -6.11
CA SER A 489 -19.66 -20.45 -5.41
C SER A 489 -19.11 -19.54 -4.31
N ALA A 490 -19.04 -18.23 -4.55
CA ALA A 490 -18.67 -17.26 -3.53
C ALA A 490 -19.66 -17.25 -2.35
N LEU A 491 -20.96 -17.26 -2.64
CA LEU A 491 -22.03 -17.32 -1.64
C LEU A 491 -21.91 -18.56 -0.73
N GLU A 492 -21.67 -19.74 -1.31
CA GLU A 492 -21.49 -20.99 -0.56
C GLU A 492 -20.30 -20.90 0.41
N ILE A 493 -19.17 -20.33 -0.04
CA ILE A 493 -18.00 -20.11 0.81
C ILE A 493 -18.30 -19.07 1.91
N TYR A 494 -18.90 -17.94 1.57
CA TYR A 494 -19.25 -16.91 2.57
C TYR A 494 -20.24 -17.42 3.62
N GLN A 495 -21.19 -18.27 3.24
CA GLN A 495 -22.10 -18.94 4.17
C GLN A 495 -21.35 -19.89 5.09
N LYS A 496 -20.44 -20.72 4.55
CA LYS A 496 -19.59 -21.63 5.33
C LYS A 496 -18.72 -20.88 6.36
N LEU A 497 -18.22 -19.70 5.99
CA LEU A 497 -17.41 -18.82 6.84
C LEU A 497 -18.24 -17.89 7.74
N GLU A 498 -19.58 -17.97 7.69
CA GLU A 498 -20.50 -17.07 8.41
C GLU A 498 -20.19 -15.56 8.16
N LEU A 499 -19.70 -15.23 6.96
CA LEU A 499 -19.43 -13.86 6.54
C LEU A 499 -20.73 -13.20 6.04
N TRP A 500 -21.68 -13.00 6.94
CA TRP A 500 -23.05 -12.59 6.64
C TRP A 500 -23.17 -11.31 5.82
N GLU A 501 -22.26 -10.36 6.02
CA GLU A 501 -22.19 -9.15 5.19
C GLU A 501 -21.97 -9.49 3.71
N GLN A 502 -21.02 -10.39 3.42
CA GLN A 502 -20.74 -10.79 2.05
C GLN A 502 -21.85 -11.68 1.49
N VAL A 503 -22.48 -12.51 2.32
CA VAL A 503 -23.69 -13.28 1.94
C VAL A 503 -24.81 -12.34 1.50
N ILE A 504 -25.07 -11.27 2.26
CA ILE A 504 -26.06 -10.24 1.92
C ILE A 504 -25.69 -9.54 0.62
N ASN A 505 -24.43 -9.11 0.47
CA ASN A 505 -23.94 -8.48 -0.75
C ASN A 505 -24.11 -9.39 -1.98
N CYS A 506 -23.81 -10.69 -1.86
CA CYS A 506 -24.07 -11.67 -2.93
C CYS A 506 -25.54 -11.72 -3.31
N HIS A 507 -26.46 -11.74 -2.34
CA HIS A 507 -27.90 -11.73 -2.62
C HIS A 507 -28.37 -10.42 -3.28
N LEU A 508 -27.82 -9.27 -2.88
CA LEU A 508 -28.12 -7.98 -3.51
C LEU A 508 -27.62 -7.93 -4.96
N ILE A 509 -26.40 -8.42 -5.23
CA ILE A 509 -25.85 -8.48 -6.60
C ILE A 509 -26.65 -9.46 -7.48
N LEU A 510 -27.21 -10.52 -6.88
CA LEU A 510 -28.15 -11.43 -7.56
C LEU A 510 -29.56 -10.85 -7.73
N GLU A 511 -29.79 -9.58 -7.38
CA GLU A 511 -31.09 -8.89 -7.42
C GLU A 511 -32.16 -9.60 -6.57
N ARG A 512 -31.75 -10.25 -5.48
CA ARG A 512 -32.62 -10.98 -4.54
C ARG A 512 -32.70 -10.27 -3.19
N GLU A 513 -33.26 -9.06 -3.19
CA GLU A 513 -33.39 -8.24 -1.97
C GLU A 513 -34.20 -8.93 -0.86
N ASP A 514 -35.23 -9.69 -1.21
CA ASP A 514 -36.07 -10.39 -0.23
C ASP A 514 -35.28 -11.45 0.53
N HIS A 515 -34.38 -12.18 -0.16
CA HIS A 515 -33.50 -13.14 0.49
C HIS A 515 -32.45 -12.45 1.36
N ALA A 516 -31.88 -11.33 0.90
CA ALA A 516 -30.96 -10.53 1.72
C ALA A 516 -31.63 -10.07 3.03
N LYS A 517 -32.86 -9.56 2.95
CA LYS A 517 -33.66 -9.17 4.13
C LYS A 517 -33.99 -10.35 5.03
N ALA A 518 -34.39 -11.49 4.44
CA ALA A 518 -34.68 -12.71 5.20
C ALA A 518 -33.45 -13.22 5.96
N VAL A 519 -32.27 -13.24 5.34
CA VAL A 519 -31.01 -13.63 6.02
C VAL A 519 -30.71 -12.67 7.16
N ILE A 520 -30.87 -11.36 6.97
CA ILE A 520 -30.68 -10.36 8.04
C ILE A 520 -31.64 -10.64 9.21
N GLU A 521 -32.92 -10.91 8.93
CA GLU A 521 -33.94 -11.16 9.94
C GLU A 521 -33.70 -12.48 10.69
N GLU A 522 -33.30 -13.54 9.98
CA GLU A 522 -32.94 -14.83 10.57
C GLU A 522 -31.74 -14.69 11.51
N GLN A 523 -30.67 -14.00 11.07
CA GLN A 523 -29.48 -13.81 11.90
C GLN A 523 -29.75 -12.88 13.10
N LEU A 524 -30.62 -11.87 12.93
CA LEU A 524 -31.06 -11.04 14.05
C LEU A 524 -32.00 -11.78 15.00
N ALA A 525 -32.73 -12.80 14.56
CA ALA A 525 -33.53 -13.63 15.47
C ALA A 525 -32.63 -14.48 16.38
N LEU A 526 -31.50 -14.98 15.84
CA LEU A 526 -30.49 -15.71 16.61
C LEU A 526 -29.70 -14.80 17.54
N ASN A 527 -29.27 -13.63 17.05
CA ASN A 527 -28.47 -12.65 17.79
C ASN A 527 -29.08 -11.24 17.71
N PRO A 528 -30.15 -10.94 18.48
CA PRO A 528 -30.90 -9.69 18.40
C PRO A 528 -30.10 -8.43 18.74
N ASN A 529 -29.01 -8.62 19.46
CA ASN A 529 -28.15 -7.57 19.97
C ASN A 529 -26.81 -7.47 19.21
N SER A 530 -26.66 -8.08 18.04
CA SER A 530 -25.43 -7.93 17.25
C SER A 530 -25.37 -6.54 16.58
N PRO A 531 -24.41 -5.67 16.96
CA PRO A 531 -24.29 -4.34 16.34
C PRO A 531 -24.01 -4.43 14.83
N LYS A 532 -23.23 -5.43 14.40
CA LYS A 532 -22.90 -5.69 12.99
C LYS A 532 -24.15 -5.94 12.15
N LEU A 533 -25.01 -6.87 12.59
CA LEU A 533 -26.24 -7.23 11.87
C LEU A 533 -27.26 -6.08 11.85
N LEU A 534 -27.35 -5.30 12.94
CA LEU A 534 -28.20 -4.12 12.99
C LEU A 534 -27.74 -3.04 12.00
N CYS A 535 -26.42 -2.81 11.85
CA CYS A 535 -25.90 -1.94 10.81
C CYS A 535 -26.23 -2.43 9.40
N LEU A 536 -26.07 -3.73 9.13
CA LEU A 536 -26.40 -4.32 7.83
C LEU A 536 -27.90 -4.17 7.52
N LYS A 537 -28.77 -4.27 8.54
CA LYS A 537 -30.20 -3.96 8.39
C LYS A 537 -30.43 -2.50 8.04
N GLY A 538 -29.73 -1.57 8.71
CA GLY A 538 -29.75 -0.15 8.36
C GLY A 538 -29.29 0.09 6.92
N ASP A 539 -28.22 -0.56 6.48
CA ASP A 539 -27.70 -0.44 5.11
C ASP A 539 -28.71 -0.98 4.07
N ALA A 540 -29.39 -2.10 4.35
CA ALA A 540 -30.38 -2.68 3.46
C ALA A 540 -31.72 -1.91 3.43
N THR A 541 -32.11 -1.29 4.54
CA THR A 541 -33.40 -0.56 4.67
C THR A 541 -33.28 0.95 4.46
N GLN A 542 -32.06 1.48 4.50
CA GLN A 542 -31.75 2.92 4.52
C GLN A 542 -32.49 3.67 5.65
N ASP A 543 -32.66 3.02 6.81
CA ASP A 543 -33.31 3.56 8.00
C ASP A 543 -32.26 3.83 9.12
N PRO A 544 -32.07 5.10 9.53
CA PRO A 544 -31.07 5.46 10.52
C PRO A 544 -31.35 4.92 11.93
N ALA A 545 -32.59 4.52 12.24
CA ALA A 545 -32.95 3.97 13.53
C ALA A 545 -32.13 2.71 13.89
N TRP A 546 -31.79 1.90 12.88
CA TRP A 546 -31.00 0.69 13.09
C TRP A 546 -29.54 0.98 13.45
N TYR A 547 -28.95 2.03 12.89
CA TYR A 547 -27.60 2.45 13.27
C TYR A 547 -27.56 3.00 14.71
N HIS A 548 -28.57 3.76 15.11
CA HIS A 548 -28.70 4.21 16.50
C HIS A 548 -28.84 3.04 17.46
N ARG A 549 -29.69 2.06 17.13
CA ARG A 549 -29.83 0.85 17.94
C ARG A 549 -28.52 0.04 18.00
N ALA A 550 -27.80 -0.11 16.88
CA ALA A 550 -26.50 -0.78 16.86
C ALA A 550 -25.49 -0.09 17.78
N TRP A 551 -25.47 1.23 17.77
CA TRP A 551 -24.62 2.04 18.65
C TRP A 551 -24.96 1.83 20.13
N ASP A 552 -26.24 1.91 20.49
CA ASP A 552 -26.69 1.80 21.88
C ASP A 552 -26.44 0.39 22.44
N VAL A 553 -26.76 -0.64 21.66
CA VAL A 553 -26.55 -2.04 22.06
C VAL A 553 -25.06 -2.37 22.24
N SER A 554 -24.19 -1.72 21.47
CA SER A 554 -22.73 -1.88 21.63
C SER A 554 -22.14 -1.15 22.84
N GLY A 555 -22.96 -0.47 23.66
CA GLY A 555 -22.46 0.41 24.72
C GLY A 555 -21.63 1.57 24.18
N GLN A 556 -21.95 2.04 22.95
CA GLN A 556 -21.26 3.13 22.27
C GLN A 556 -19.80 2.83 21.91
N ARG A 557 -19.48 1.56 21.62
CA ARG A 557 -18.12 1.11 21.26
C ARG A 557 -18.01 0.55 19.85
N TYR A 558 -19.10 0.42 19.10
CA TYR A 558 -19.05 -0.11 17.74
C TYR A 558 -18.88 1.01 16.70
N ALA A 559 -17.63 1.30 16.32
CA ALA A 559 -17.28 2.39 15.42
C ALA A 559 -18.05 2.35 14.08
N ARG A 560 -18.26 1.15 13.51
CA ARG A 560 -18.96 0.99 12.22
C ARG A 560 -20.38 1.56 12.25
N ALA A 561 -21.12 1.47 13.35
CA ALA A 561 -22.47 2.03 13.43
C ALA A 561 -22.48 3.53 13.13
N MET A 562 -21.53 4.26 13.71
CA MET A 562 -21.38 5.69 13.48
C MET A 562 -20.78 6.01 12.10
N ARG A 563 -19.93 5.14 11.53
CA ARG A 563 -19.46 5.29 10.14
C ARG A 563 -20.60 5.14 9.13
N SER A 564 -21.44 4.11 9.27
CA SER A 564 -22.59 3.87 8.40
C SER A 564 -23.62 5.00 8.54
N LEU A 565 -23.94 5.42 9.77
CA LEU A 565 -24.81 6.58 10.01
C LEU A 565 -24.24 7.88 9.43
N GLY A 566 -22.92 8.09 9.57
CA GLY A 566 -22.23 9.23 8.98
C GLY A 566 -22.30 9.23 7.45
N SER A 567 -22.15 8.06 6.82
CA SER A 567 -22.29 7.88 5.38
C SER A 567 -23.72 8.12 4.91
N TYR A 568 -24.70 7.68 5.69
CA TYR A 568 -26.13 7.93 5.44
C TYR A 568 -26.43 9.43 5.37
N TYR A 569 -25.99 10.19 6.38
CA TYR A 569 -26.15 11.65 6.38
C TYR A 569 -25.35 12.34 5.27
N PHE A 570 -24.14 11.85 4.96
CA PHE A 570 -23.30 12.38 3.89
C PHE A 570 -24.00 12.31 2.53
N LYS A 571 -24.59 11.15 2.20
CA LYS A 571 -25.32 10.95 0.93
C LYS A 571 -26.55 11.86 0.79
N ARG A 572 -27.09 12.35 1.90
CA ARG A 572 -28.22 13.30 1.95
C ARG A 572 -27.81 14.76 2.03
N ASN A 573 -26.51 15.05 1.94
CA ASN A 573 -25.92 16.39 2.12
C ASN A 573 -26.17 17.00 3.52
N GLU A 574 -26.44 16.16 4.52
CA GLU A 574 -26.57 16.58 5.93
C GLU A 574 -25.18 16.56 6.60
N PHE A 575 -24.29 17.42 6.13
CA PHE A 575 -22.86 17.34 6.44
C PHE A 575 -22.53 17.55 7.93
N ASN A 576 -23.24 18.42 8.65
CA ASN A 576 -23.01 18.64 10.09
C ASN A 576 -23.28 17.36 10.91
N SER A 577 -24.39 16.67 10.64
CA SER A 577 -24.73 15.39 11.27
C SER A 577 -23.71 14.31 10.90
N SER A 578 -23.26 14.31 9.65
CA SER A 578 -22.23 13.38 9.15
C SER A 578 -20.90 13.54 9.89
N VAL A 579 -20.39 14.77 10.04
CA VAL A 579 -19.17 15.08 10.81
C VAL A 579 -19.28 14.57 12.24
N GLY A 580 -20.39 14.86 12.92
CA GLY A 580 -20.62 14.41 14.30
C GLY A 580 -20.57 12.88 14.45
N CYS A 581 -21.09 12.14 13.47
CA CYS A 581 -21.05 10.68 13.46
C CYS A 581 -19.62 10.17 13.20
N TYR A 582 -18.92 10.70 12.18
CA TYR A 582 -17.56 10.26 11.89
C TYR A 582 -16.61 10.54 13.06
N VAL A 583 -16.73 11.70 13.73
CA VAL A 583 -15.92 11.99 14.92
C VAL A 583 -16.12 10.92 16.01
N LYS A 584 -17.37 10.49 16.29
CA LYS A 584 -17.64 9.42 17.26
C LYS A 584 -17.06 8.07 16.84
N ALA A 585 -17.11 7.74 15.54
CA ALA A 585 -16.49 6.51 15.05
C ALA A 585 -14.96 6.54 15.23
N LEU A 586 -14.36 7.67 14.90
CA LEU A 586 -12.91 7.88 14.93
C LEU A 586 -12.35 8.01 16.35
N THR A 587 -13.18 8.38 17.34
CA THR A 587 -12.78 8.30 18.76
C THR A 587 -12.62 6.86 19.27
N ILE A 588 -13.23 5.88 18.60
CA ILE A 588 -13.11 4.46 18.94
C ILE A 588 -11.97 3.83 18.15
N ASN A 589 -12.00 3.93 16.82
CA ASN A 589 -10.97 3.40 15.94
C ASN A 589 -10.42 4.53 15.05
N PRO A 590 -9.28 5.15 15.45
CA PRO A 590 -8.64 6.22 14.69
C PRO A 590 -7.90 5.75 13.42
N LEU A 591 -7.66 4.45 13.24
CA LEU A 591 -6.87 3.92 12.13
C LEU A 591 -7.70 3.75 10.83
N PHE A 592 -9.00 4.03 10.87
CA PHE A 592 -9.86 3.89 9.70
C PHE A 592 -9.78 5.11 8.76
N GLU A 593 -8.78 5.09 7.87
CA GLU A 593 -8.42 6.16 6.91
C GLU A 593 -9.63 6.75 6.15
N GLN A 594 -10.46 5.91 5.54
CA GLN A 594 -11.62 6.36 4.76
C GLN A 594 -12.64 7.18 5.60
N SER A 595 -12.74 6.93 6.92
CA SER A 595 -13.61 7.74 7.79
C SER A 595 -13.02 9.12 8.07
N TRP A 596 -11.70 9.24 8.22
CA TRP A 596 -11.05 10.54 8.25
C TRP A 596 -11.24 11.30 6.94
N TYR A 597 -11.11 10.61 5.79
CA TYR A 597 -11.30 11.22 4.48
C TYR A 597 -12.73 11.77 4.32
N LEU A 598 -13.76 10.95 4.61
CA LEU A 598 -15.16 11.37 4.51
C LEU A 598 -15.52 12.45 5.55
N CYS A 599 -14.98 12.35 6.77
CA CYS A 599 -15.11 13.41 7.78
C CYS A 599 -14.53 14.73 7.28
N GLY A 600 -13.34 14.68 6.66
CA GLY A 600 -12.67 15.85 6.06
C GLY A 600 -13.51 16.46 4.94
N CYS A 601 -14.00 15.64 4.02
CA CYS A 601 -14.90 16.07 2.95
C CYS A 601 -16.18 16.71 3.50
N ALA A 602 -16.83 16.10 4.50
CA ALA A 602 -18.03 16.64 5.12
C ALA A 602 -17.76 17.98 5.81
N ALA A 603 -16.67 18.08 6.56
CA ALA A 603 -16.26 19.31 7.24
C ALA A 603 -15.93 20.43 6.24
N MET A 604 -15.31 20.11 5.10
CA MET A 604 -15.09 21.08 4.01
C MET A 604 -16.40 21.66 3.48
N GLN A 605 -17.44 20.84 3.31
CA GLN A 605 -18.77 21.30 2.87
C GLN A 605 -19.47 22.15 3.93
N CYS A 606 -19.19 21.91 5.22
CA CYS A 606 -19.63 22.77 6.32
C CYS A 606 -18.80 24.05 6.47
N GLU A 607 -17.75 24.24 5.66
CA GLU A 607 -16.75 25.32 5.81
C GLU A 607 -16.00 25.30 7.16
N ASP A 608 -16.03 24.17 7.88
CA ASP A 608 -15.21 23.94 9.07
C ASP A 608 -13.81 23.46 8.64
N TYR A 609 -13.03 24.42 8.16
CA TYR A 609 -11.71 24.17 7.58
C TYR A 609 -10.69 23.63 8.59
N GLU A 610 -10.84 23.94 9.89
CA GLU A 610 -9.94 23.45 10.92
C GLU A 610 -10.15 21.95 11.20
N VAL A 611 -11.41 21.53 11.33
CA VAL A 611 -11.76 20.11 11.46
C VAL A 611 -11.36 19.35 10.19
N ALA A 612 -11.62 19.92 9.02
CA ALA A 612 -11.23 19.32 7.75
C ALA A 612 -9.71 19.13 7.66
N ALA A 613 -8.92 20.16 7.99
CA ALA A 613 -7.47 20.09 7.97
C ALA A 613 -6.95 19.01 8.95
N LYS A 614 -7.52 18.93 10.15
CA LYS A 614 -7.19 17.87 11.12
C LYS A 614 -7.47 16.49 10.53
N ALA A 615 -8.64 16.30 9.93
CA ALA A 615 -9.04 15.02 9.36
C ALA A 615 -8.12 14.57 8.22
N PHE A 616 -7.81 15.44 7.24
CA PHE A 616 -6.88 15.07 6.17
C PHE A 616 -5.44 14.88 6.65
N ARG A 617 -4.98 15.60 7.69
CA ARG A 617 -3.69 15.30 8.32
C ARG A 617 -3.65 13.89 8.93
N GLN A 618 -4.76 13.41 9.49
CA GLN A 618 -4.85 12.04 10.00
C GLN A 618 -4.87 11.02 8.87
N VAL A 619 -5.58 11.28 7.76
CA VAL A 619 -5.48 10.46 6.54
C VAL A 619 -4.02 10.32 6.13
N ILE A 620 -3.31 11.44 6.01
CA ILE A 620 -1.90 11.46 5.58
C ILE A 620 -0.96 10.78 6.59
N SER A 621 -1.27 10.80 7.88
CA SER A 621 -0.45 10.07 8.85
C SER A 621 -0.65 8.55 8.80
N ILE A 622 -1.78 8.09 8.27
CA ILE A 622 -2.10 6.67 8.09
C ILE A 622 -1.62 6.20 6.70
N ASP A 623 -1.92 6.98 5.67
CA ASP A 623 -1.50 6.78 4.28
C ASP A 623 -0.94 8.10 3.72
N ASP A 624 0.39 8.25 3.76
CA ASP A 624 1.09 9.43 3.25
C ASP A 624 1.17 9.48 1.72
N GLU A 625 0.74 8.41 1.04
CA GLU A 625 0.69 8.28 -0.41
C GLU A 625 -0.68 8.72 -0.97
N ASN A 626 -1.69 8.97 -0.12
CA ASN A 626 -3.01 9.46 -0.56
C ASN A 626 -2.93 10.88 -1.16
N ALA A 627 -2.76 10.93 -2.48
CA ALA A 627 -2.63 12.17 -3.25
C ALA A 627 -3.86 13.09 -3.15
N GLU A 628 -5.06 12.51 -3.01
CA GLU A 628 -6.30 13.27 -2.93
C GLU A 628 -6.43 13.96 -1.58
N ALA A 629 -6.05 13.28 -0.50
CA ALA A 629 -5.98 13.87 0.83
C ALA A 629 -4.98 15.03 0.87
N TRP A 630 -3.79 14.87 0.27
CA TRP A 630 -2.82 15.98 0.11
C TRP A 630 -3.39 17.16 -0.67
N ASN A 631 -4.08 16.89 -1.80
CA ASN A 631 -4.70 17.94 -2.61
C ASN A 631 -5.84 18.67 -1.86
N ASN A 632 -6.68 17.94 -1.14
CA ASN A 632 -7.76 18.52 -0.34
C ASN A 632 -7.20 19.33 0.83
N LEU A 633 -6.18 18.80 1.53
CA LEU A 633 -5.48 19.53 2.59
C LEU A 633 -4.84 20.83 2.06
N ALA A 634 -4.20 20.78 0.89
CA ALA A 634 -3.64 21.97 0.25
C ALA A 634 -4.72 23.02 -0.06
N SER A 635 -5.87 22.57 -0.59
CA SER A 635 -7.02 23.44 -0.87
C SER A 635 -7.59 24.07 0.40
N ILE A 636 -7.63 23.33 1.50
CA ILE A 636 -8.04 23.85 2.82
C ILE A 636 -7.03 24.87 3.34
N TYR A 637 -5.73 24.61 3.21
CA TYR A 637 -4.70 25.58 3.60
C TYR A 637 -4.82 26.90 2.82
N LEU A 638 -5.21 26.86 1.54
CA LEU A 638 -5.52 28.10 0.80
C LEU A 638 -6.70 28.86 1.42
N LYS A 639 -7.76 28.15 1.85
CA LYS A 639 -8.92 28.76 2.54
C LYS A 639 -8.56 29.34 3.90
N LEU A 640 -7.61 28.72 4.60
CA LEU A 640 -7.03 29.21 5.86
C LEU A 640 -5.94 30.28 5.65
N ASN A 641 -5.70 30.71 4.40
CA ASN A 641 -4.64 31.65 4.02
C ASN A 641 -3.20 31.21 4.39
N GLN A 642 -2.99 29.91 4.55
CA GLN A 642 -1.72 29.23 4.83
C GLN A 642 -1.05 28.80 3.50
N LYS A 643 -0.66 29.79 2.70
CA LYS A 643 -0.20 29.56 1.31
C LYS A 643 1.09 28.74 1.20
N LYS A 644 1.99 28.82 2.20
CA LYS A 644 3.25 28.06 2.22
C LYS A 644 2.99 26.57 2.41
N GLU A 645 2.12 26.25 3.35
CA GLU A 645 1.68 24.90 3.68
C GLU A 645 0.90 24.30 2.51
N ALA A 646 0.03 25.09 1.86
CA ALA A 646 -0.66 24.69 0.63
C ALA A 646 0.33 24.32 -0.50
N PHE A 647 1.34 25.17 -0.75
CA PHE A 647 2.37 24.90 -1.75
C PHE A 647 3.10 23.57 -1.50
N LEU A 648 3.51 23.32 -0.26
CA LEU A 648 4.18 22.07 0.12
C LEU A 648 3.25 20.86 -0.03
N ALA A 649 1.99 20.98 0.38
CA ALA A 649 1.00 19.92 0.27
C ALA A 649 0.67 19.57 -1.20
N PHE A 650 0.51 20.56 -2.08
CA PHE A 650 0.36 20.32 -3.52
C PHE A 650 1.59 19.63 -4.11
N LYS A 651 2.80 20.00 -3.68
CA LYS A 651 4.03 19.35 -4.12
C LYS A 651 4.06 17.87 -3.72
N GLN A 652 3.58 17.53 -2.53
CA GLN A 652 3.43 16.13 -2.11
C GLN A 652 2.37 15.41 -2.95
N ALA A 653 1.19 16.02 -3.16
CA ALA A 653 0.14 15.44 -4.00
C ALA A 653 0.66 15.10 -5.42
N LEU A 654 1.44 16.00 -6.02
CA LEU A 654 2.04 15.83 -7.36
C LEU A 654 3.13 14.75 -7.41
N LYS A 655 3.80 14.46 -6.30
CA LYS A 655 4.74 13.33 -6.21
C LYS A 655 4.02 12.01 -6.44
N ARG A 656 2.74 11.93 -6.06
CA ARG A 656 1.91 10.72 -6.08
C ARG A 656 1.04 10.63 -7.34
N LYS A 657 0.26 11.68 -7.62
CA LYS A 657 -0.57 11.80 -8.84
C LYS A 657 0.01 12.83 -9.81
N PHE A 658 1.14 12.48 -10.42
CA PHE A 658 1.91 13.35 -11.31
C PHE A 658 1.16 13.73 -12.61
N GLU A 659 0.19 12.93 -13.06
CA GLU A 659 -0.53 13.16 -14.32
C GLU A 659 -1.85 13.92 -14.14
N ASN A 660 -2.22 14.31 -12.91
CA ASN A 660 -3.46 15.01 -12.68
C ASN A 660 -3.32 16.52 -12.94
N TRP A 661 -3.86 16.98 -14.06
CA TRP A 661 -3.78 18.38 -14.48
C TRP A 661 -4.42 19.35 -13.48
N LYS A 662 -5.47 18.95 -12.74
CA LYS A 662 -6.15 19.82 -11.78
C LYS A 662 -5.23 20.20 -10.62
N ILE A 663 -4.43 19.23 -10.14
CA ILE A 663 -3.45 19.45 -9.08
C ILE A 663 -2.34 20.38 -9.60
N TRP A 664 -1.87 20.17 -10.84
CA TRP A 664 -0.91 21.08 -11.48
C TRP A 664 -1.43 22.50 -11.61
N THR A 665 -2.70 22.69 -11.97
CA THR A 665 -3.33 24.00 -12.05
C THR A 665 -3.35 24.70 -10.69
N ASN A 666 -3.79 24.01 -9.63
CA ASN A 666 -3.78 24.57 -8.29
C ASN A 666 -2.34 24.87 -7.78
N TYR A 667 -1.39 23.98 -8.08
CA TYR A 667 0.02 24.19 -7.77
C TYR A 667 0.60 25.40 -8.50
N MET A 668 0.26 25.59 -9.77
CA MET A 668 0.69 26.73 -10.59
C MET A 668 0.21 28.05 -9.98
N TYR A 669 -1.09 28.18 -9.70
CA TYR A 669 -1.65 29.39 -9.10
C TYR A 669 -1.03 29.66 -7.73
N THR A 670 -0.92 28.64 -6.88
CA THR A 670 -0.29 28.78 -5.55
C THR A 670 1.18 29.18 -5.66
N SER A 671 1.91 28.62 -6.62
CA SER A 671 3.32 28.96 -6.87
C SER A 671 3.47 30.40 -7.34
N LEU A 672 2.58 30.87 -8.21
CA LEU A 672 2.56 32.25 -8.69
C LEU A 672 2.28 33.23 -7.55
N ASP A 673 1.26 32.96 -6.73
CA ASP A 673 0.91 33.72 -5.53
C ASP A 673 2.07 33.84 -4.53
N MET A 674 2.86 32.78 -4.40
CA MET A 674 4.03 32.73 -3.53
C MET A 674 5.29 33.35 -4.17
N GLY A 675 5.26 33.70 -5.46
CA GLY A 675 6.42 34.21 -6.19
C GLY A 675 7.44 33.14 -6.59
N TYR A 676 7.07 31.85 -6.58
CA TYR A 676 7.89 30.75 -7.11
C TYR A 676 7.73 30.64 -8.63
N ILE A 677 8.25 31.62 -9.37
CA ILE A 677 8.03 31.75 -10.83
C ILE A 677 8.51 30.52 -11.62
N GLY A 678 9.68 29.96 -11.30
CA GLY A 678 10.20 28.77 -12.01
C GLY A 678 9.32 27.53 -11.84
N GLU A 679 8.73 27.34 -10.67
CA GLU A 679 7.79 26.24 -10.40
C GLU A 679 6.47 26.46 -11.14
N ALA A 680 5.97 27.72 -11.19
CA ALA A 680 4.78 28.07 -11.94
C ALA A 680 4.94 27.84 -13.46
N ILE A 681 6.08 28.22 -14.04
CA ILE A 681 6.40 27.99 -15.47
C ILE A 681 6.42 26.48 -15.76
N ARG A 682 7.08 25.68 -14.90
CA ARG A 682 7.12 24.22 -15.03
C ARG A 682 5.72 23.61 -14.94
N ALA A 683 4.91 24.08 -14.00
CA ALA A 683 3.53 23.62 -13.84
C ALA A 683 2.70 23.92 -15.08
N PHE A 684 2.83 25.13 -15.64
CA PHE A 684 2.16 25.54 -16.88
C PHE A 684 2.57 24.63 -18.05
N GLU A 685 3.87 24.37 -18.22
CA GLU A 685 4.39 23.44 -19.24
C GLU A 685 3.71 22.07 -19.15
N LYS A 686 3.62 21.52 -17.93
CA LYS A 686 3.01 20.23 -17.70
C LYS A 686 1.50 20.22 -17.95
N ILE A 687 0.78 21.30 -17.63
CA ILE A 687 -0.65 21.45 -17.93
C ILE A 687 -0.89 21.42 -19.43
N VAL A 688 -0.07 22.14 -20.21
CA VAL A 688 -0.16 22.13 -21.68
C VAL A 688 0.05 20.73 -22.23
N ASP A 689 1.10 20.03 -21.78
CA ASP A 689 1.38 18.67 -22.24
C ASP A 689 0.26 17.67 -21.91
N LEU A 690 -0.34 17.77 -20.72
CA LEU A 690 -1.41 16.87 -20.29
C LEU A 690 -2.75 17.16 -20.99
N ARG A 691 -3.09 18.43 -21.22
CA ARG A 691 -4.42 18.83 -21.70
C ARG A 691 -4.50 19.12 -23.19
N TRP A 692 -3.36 19.13 -23.90
CA TRP A 692 -3.33 19.45 -25.32
C TRP A 692 -4.28 18.60 -26.17
N GLN A 693 -4.35 17.29 -25.90
CA GLN A 693 -5.20 16.38 -26.68
C GLN A 693 -6.70 16.65 -26.46
N ASP A 694 -7.08 17.08 -25.26
CA ASP A 694 -8.48 17.24 -24.86
C ASP A 694 -9.05 18.60 -25.25
N VAL A 695 -8.31 19.68 -25.00
CA VAL A 695 -8.84 21.06 -25.08
C VAL A 695 -8.07 21.94 -26.06
N LYS A 696 -6.97 21.44 -26.65
CA LYS A 696 -6.17 22.15 -27.67
C LYS A 696 -5.74 23.54 -27.22
N GLU A 697 -6.15 24.59 -27.92
CA GLU A 697 -5.68 25.97 -27.70
C GLU A 697 -6.12 26.53 -26.35
N ASP A 698 -7.29 26.10 -25.84
CA ASP A 698 -7.84 26.57 -24.55
C ASP A 698 -7.03 26.11 -23.33
N CYS A 699 -6.01 25.25 -23.51
CA CYS A 699 -5.12 24.89 -22.41
C CYS A 699 -4.09 25.97 -22.07
N VAL A 700 -3.94 26.99 -22.93
CA VAL A 700 -2.98 28.09 -22.75
C VAL A 700 -3.71 29.37 -22.35
N ASP A 701 -3.49 29.79 -21.11
CA ASP A 701 -3.92 31.09 -20.61
C ASP A 701 -2.87 32.18 -20.95
N GLN A 702 -3.24 33.10 -21.83
CA GLN A 702 -2.38 34.19 -22.29
C GLN A 702 -2.06 35.21 -21.18
N GLU A 703 -2.99 35.44 -20.24
CA GLU A 703 -2.78 36.40 -19.16
C GLU A 703 -1.69 35.90 -18.22
N ILE A 704 -1.73 34.60 -17.88
CA ILE A 704 -0.70 33.96 -17.06
C ILE A 704 0.67 33.99 -17.76
N LEU A 705 0.73 33.72 -19.07
CA LEU A 705 1.97 33.87 -19.84
C LEU A 705 2.49 35.32 -19.82
N GLY A 706 1.59 36.30 -19.94
CA GLY A 706 1.90 37.72 -19.79
C GLY A 706 2.55 38.02 -18.45
N ILE A 707 1.98 37.51 -17.35
CA ILE A 707 2.52 37.64 -15.99
C ILE A 707 3.92 37.03 -15.87
N PHE A 708 4.15 35.84 -16.44
CA PHE A 708 5.48 35.22 -16.43
C PHE A 708 6.52 36.07 -17.16
N ILE A 709 6.18 36.59 -18.34
CA ILE A 709 7.09 37.45 -19.10
C ILE A 709 7.34 38.75 -18.34
N ASP A 710 6.31 39.38 -17.78
CA ASP A 710 6.47 40.60 -16.98
C ASP A 710 7.39 40.36 -15.78
N ALA A 711 7.20 39.25 -15.05
CA ALA A 711 8.04 38.90 -13.90
C ALA A 711 9.51 38.69 -14.30
N VAL A 712 9.77 38.01 -15.41
CA VAL A 712 11.11 37.76 -15.94
C VAL A 712 11.76 39.04 -16.47
N LEU A 713 11.02 39.89 -17.19
CA LEU A 713 11.54 41.13 -17.79
C LEU A 713 11.80 42.23 -16.75
N THR A 714 10.94 42.33 -15.74
CA THR A 714 11.12 43.31 -14.64
C THR A 714 12.04 42.78 -13.53
N ASP A 715 12.61 41.59 -13.71
CA ASP A 715 13.47 40.88 -12.76
C ASP A 715 12.93 40.89 -11.33
N LYS A 716 11.61 40.67 -11.19
CA LYS A 716 10.95 40.69 -9.87
C LYS A 716 11.63 39.68 -8.94
N PRO A 717 11.94 40.06 -7.68
CA PRO A 717 12.51 39.13 -6.73
C PRO A 717 11.51 38.01 -6.46
N ASP A 718 11.98 36.77 -6.55
CA ASP A 718 11.21 35.60 -6.17
C ASP A 718 11.10 35.47 -4.64
N SER A 719 10.41 34.42 -4.16
CA SER A 719 10.26 34.17 -2.71
C SER A 719 11.58 34.03 -1.95
N LYS A 720 12.71 33.78 -2.62
CA LYS A 720 14.06 33.67 -2.03
C LYS A 720 14.88 34.96 -2.20
N GLY A 721 14.28 36.03 -2.73
CA GLY A 721 14.96 37.30 -3.01
C GLY A 721 15.85 37.26 -4.25
N GLN A 722 15.74 36.23 -5.09
CA GLN A 722 16.53 36.09 -6.31
C GLN A 722 15.74 36.60 -7.52
N GLY A 723 16.39 37.36 -8.40
CA GLY A 723 15.74 37.92 -9.59
C GLY A 723 15.13 36.85 -10.51
N SER A 724 13.90 37.07 -10.95
CA SER A 724 13.16 36.15 -11.82
C SER A 724 13.72 36.05 -13.25
N GLY A 725 14.57 36.99 -13.67
CA GLY A 725 15.22 37.02 -14.99
C GLY A 725 15.99 35.74 -15.33
N ARG A 726 16.49 35.04 -14.30
CA ARG A 726 17.14 33.72 -14.44
C ARG A 726 16.27 32.64 -15.08
N TYR A 727 14.95 32.76 -15.00
CA TYR A 727 14.01 31.81 -15.58
C TYR A 727 13.70 32.09 -17.06
N ALA A 728 14.31 33.12 -17.66
CA ALA A 728 14.18 33.43 -19.08
C ALA A 728 14.50 32.26 -20.04
N PRO A 729 15.45 31.34 -19.77
CA PRO A 729 15.66 30.16 -20.61
C PRO A 729 14.51 29.15 -20.50
N GLN A 730 13.97 28.95 -19.30
CA GLN A 730 12.85 28.04 -19.05
C GLN A 730 11.57 28.55 -19.71
N LEU A 731 11.29 29.86 -19.59
CA LEU A 731 10.15 30.50 -20.24
C LEU A 731 10.27 30.48 -21.77
N GLU A 732 11.47 30.68 -22.31
CA GLU A 732 11.72 30.53 -23.75
C GLU A 732 11.48 29.09 -24.21
N SER A 733 11.89 28.08 -23.45
CA SER A 733 11.61 26.67 -23.77
C SER A 733 10.10 26.41 -23.80
N LEU A 734 9.35 26.88 -22.78
CA LEU A 734 7.90 26.75 -22.73
C LEU A 734 7.23 27.35 -23.99
N LEU A 735 7.58 28.59 -24.34
CA LEU A 735 6.99 29.25 -25.50
C LEU A 735 7.40 28.56 -26.80
N LYS A 736 8.70 28.32 -27.02
CA LYS A 736 9.23 27.84 -28.30
C LYS A 736 9.01 26.36 -28.53
N ASN A 737 9.31 25.52 -27.55
CA ASN A 737 9.37 24.06 -27.71
C ASN A 737 8.04 23.39 -27.38
N THR A 738 7.25 23.98 -26.49
CA THR A 738 6.02 23.35 -25.95
C THR A 738 4.75 23.98 -26.52
N ILE A 739 4.66 25.31 -26.56
CA ILE A 739 3.44 26.02 -26.99
C ILE A 739 3.43 26.26 -28.50
N LEU A 740 4.41 26.99 -29.05
CA LEU A 740 4.44 27.42 -30.45
C LEU A 740 4.71 26.28 -31.45
N THR A 741 5.15 25.11 -30.99
CA THR A 741 5.18 23.88 -31.80
C THR A 741 3.78 23.34 -32.07
N ARG A 742 2.79 23.73 -31.26
CA ARG A 742 1.41 23.22 -31.28
C ARG A 742 0.39 24.30 -31.66
N ILE A 743 0.57 25.53 -31.17
CA ILE A 743 -0.32 26.68 -31.40
C ILE A 743 0.41 27.72 -32.25
N VAL A 744 0.10 27.74 -33.54
CA VAL A 744 0.72 28.69 -34.51
C VAL A 744 -0.23 29.83 -34.87
N ALA A 745 -1.54 29.63 -34.72
CA ALA A 745 -2.58 30.55 -35.17
C ALA A 745 -2.92 31.66 -34.17
N ASP A 746 -2.26 31.71 -33.01
CA ASP A 746 -2.54 32.69 -31.97
C ASP A 746 -1.57 33.88 -32.04
N SER A 747 -2.11 35.07 -32.34
CA SER A 747 -1.33 36.30 -32.44
C SER A 747 -0.74 36.75 -31.10
N GLY A 748 -1.48 36.56 -29.99
CA GLY A 748 -1.08 37.05 -28.68
C GLY A 748 0.20 36.37 -28.18
N ILE A 749 0.27 35.05 -28.34
CA ILE A 749 1.43 34.24 -27.92
C ILE A 749 2.69 34.65 -28.71
N TRP A 750 2.57 34.90 -30.02
CA TRP A 750 3.68 35.38 -30.84
C TRP A 750 4.17 36.77 -30.40
N LYS A 751 3.26 37.70 -30.07
CA LYS A 751 3.63 39.02 -29.55
C LYS A 751 4.35 38.93 -28.20
N LEU A 752 3.85 38.06 -27.31
CA LEU A 752 4.48 37.78 -26.02
C LEU A 752 5.90 37.23 -26.19
N TYR A 753 6.09 36.26 -27.09
CA TYR A 753 7.41 35.70 -27.37
C TYR A 753 8.37 36.73 -28.00
N ALA A 754 7.89 37.56 -28.92
CA ALA A 754 8.68 38.67 -29.48
C ALA A 754 9.19 39.61 -28.38
N ARG A 755 8.34 39.96 -27.40
CA ARG A 755 8.72 40.80 -26.25
C ARG A 755 9.86 40.20 -25.43
N LEU A 756 9.85 38.89 -25.21
CA LEU A 756 10.93 38.18 -24.52
C LEU A 756 12.24 38.18 -25.33
N LEU A 757 12.17 38.05 -26.66
CA LEU A 757 13.36 38.07 -27.54
C LEU A 757 13.99 39.45 -27.64
N LEU A 758 13.17 40.51 -27.64
CA LEU A 758 13.64 41.90 -27.64
C LEU A 758 14.51 42.20 -26.41
N SER A 759 14.14 41.71 -25.22
CA SER A 759 14.95 41.93 -24.01
C SER A 759 16.31 41.23 -24.07
N LYS A 760 16.41 40.14 -24.84
CA LYS A 760 17.66 39.41 -25.11
C LYS A 760 18.46 39.96 -26.29
N GLN A 761 18.03 41.09 -26.88
CA GLN A 761 18.66 41.72 -28.06
C GLN A 761 18.66 40.82 -29.31
N ARG A 762 17.74 39.85 -29.41
CA ARG A 762 17.60 38.97 -30.58
C ARG A 762 16.58 39.56 -31.56
N TYR A 763 16.94 40.71 -32.13
CA TYR A 763 16.03 41.55 -32.92
C TYR A 763 15.47 40.87 -34.17
N ALA A 764 16.29 40.07 -34.88
CA ALA A 764 15.85 39.37 -36.09
C ALA A 764 14.74 38.35 -35.81
N GLU A 765 14.91 37.53 -34.77
CA GLU A 765 13.91 36.53 -34.37
C GLU A 765 12.66 37.19 -33.79
N ALA A 766 12.81 38.31 -33.07
CA ALA A 766 11.69 39.09 -32.56
C ALA A 766 10.81 39.64 -33.70
N LEU A 767 11.44 40.20 -34.74
CA LEU A 767 10.74 40.69 -35.93
C LEU A 767 10.04 39.54 -36.68
N GLU A 768 10.67 38.39 -36.81
CA GLU A 768 10.05 37.21 -37.41
C GLU A 768 8.79 36.77 -36.63
N CYS A 769 8.84 36.80 -35.29
CA CYS A 769 7.69 36.50 -34.44
C CYS A 769 6.56 37.50 -34.63
N GLN A 770 6.85 38.80 -34.77
CA GLN A 770 5.81 39.81 -35.06
C GLN A 770 5.19 39.63 -36.44
N VAL A 771 5.97 39.23 -37.45
CA VAL A 771 5.43 38.85 -38.77
C VAL A 771 4.49 37.66 -38.66
N LYS A 772 4.86 36.63 -37.88
CA LYS A 772 3.99 35.47 -37.62
C LYS A 772 2.72 35.87 -36.86
N ALA A 773 2.82 36.76 -35.88
CA ALA A 773 1.68 37.31 -35.14
C ALA A 773 0.67 38.01 -36.06
N TYR A 774 1.14 38.81 -37.01
CA TYR A 774 0.29 39.46 -38.01
C TYR A 774 -0.34 38.46 -38.98
N ARG A 775 0.46 37.50 -39.50
CA ARG A 775 -0.03 36.47 -40.43
C ARG A 775 -1.15 35.62 -39.83
N ALA A 776 -1.08 35.35 -38.53
CA ALA A 776 -2.10 34.60 -37.81
C ALA A 776 -3.51 35.24 -37.89
N ILE A 777 -3.59 36.57 -37.99
CA ILE A 777 -4.86 37.31 -38.04
C ILE A 777 -5.18 37.90 -39.42
N SER A 778 -4.21 38.05 -40.32
CA SER A 778 -4.38 38.72 -41.62
C SER A 778 -5.28 37.96 -42.61
N HIS A 779 -5.47 36.64 -42.39
CA HIS A 779 -6.27 35.77 -43.26
C HIS A 779 -7.70 35.54 -42.76
N LYS A 780 -8.16 36.27 -41.73
CA LYS A 780 -9.54 36.20 -41.26
C LYS A 780 -10.54 36.46 -42.40
N ALA A 781 -11.53 35.58 -42.53
CA ALA A 781 -12.50 35.61 -43.64
C ALA A 781 -13.47 36.80 -43.56
N ASP A 782 -13.69 37.33 -42.36
CA ASP A 782 -14.61 38.43 -42.06
C ASP A 782 -13.96 39.82 -42.14
N LEU A 783 -12.72 39.91 -42.61
CA LEU A 783 -11.96 41.17 -42.62
C LEU A 783 -12.66 42.32 -43.36
N THR A 784 -13.41 42.03 -44.42
CA THR A 784 -14.14 43.03 -45.23
C THR A 784 -15.58 43.29 -44.77
N THR A 785 -16.05 42.54 -43.76
CA THR A 785 -17.45 42.57 -43.30
C THR A 785 -17.59 42.96 -41.84
N ASN A 786 -16.59 42.68 -41.00
CA ASN A 786 -16.57 43.00 -39.57
C ASN A 786 -15.61 44.17 -39.28
N PRO A 787 -16.11 45.36 -38.89
CA PRO A 787 -15.29 46.53 -38.58
C PRO A 787 -14.29 46.29 -37.44
N GLU A 788 -14.62 45.46 -36.46
CA GLU A 788 -13.77 45.21 -35.30
C GLU A 788 -12.58 44.31 -35.66
N SER A 789 -12.81 43.27 -36.45
CA SER A 789 -11.74 42.45 -37.05
C SER A 789 -10.82 43.30 -37.93
N PHE A 790 -11.36 44.23 -38.72
CA PHE A 790 -10.58 45.17 -39.53
C PHE A 790 -9.70 46.09 -38.66
N LYS A 791 -10.26 46.64 -37.58
CA LYS A 791 -9.53 47.48 -36.63
C LYS A 791 -8.33 46.74 -36.01
N ILE A 792 -8.56 45.53 -35.48
CA ILE A 792 -7.50 44.73 -34.82
C ILE A 792 -6.35 44.39 -35.81
N VAL A 793 -6.69 44.00 -37.04
CA VAL A 793 -5.68 43.68 -38.07
C VAL A 793 -4.93 44.94 -38.50
N SER A 794 -5.61 46.08 -38.59
CA SER A 794 -5.00 47.37 -38.94
C SER A 794 -4.02 47.83 -37.87
N GLU A 795 -4.42 47.81 -36.59
CA GLU A 795 -3.56 48.14 -35.46
C GLU A 795 -2.33 47.23 -35.40
N SER A 796 -2.52 45.92 -35.57
CA SER A 796 -1.39 44.97 -35.58
C SER A 796 -0.47 45.13 -36.78
N LEU A 797 -0.96 45.62 -37.94
CA LEU A 797 -0.11 45.93 -39.08
C LEU A 797 0.71 47.19 -38.83
N ILE A 798 0.12 48.21 -38.22
CA ILE A 798 0.82 49.43 -37.84
C ILE A 798 1.95 49.10 -36.87
N GLU A 799 1.67 48.32 -35.81
CA GLU A 799 2.70 47.85 -34.87
C GLU A 799 3.85 47.09 -35.56
N LEU A 800 3.53 46.27 -36.57
CA LEU A 800 4.54 45.55 -37.36
C LEU A 800 5.39 46.49 -38.22
N VAL A 801 4.77 47.51 -38.83
CA VAL A 801 5.48 48.54 -39.61
C VAL A 801 6.42 49.35 -38.71
N ASP A 802 5.95 49.76 -37.53
CA ASP A 802 6.78 50.45 -36.53
C ASP A 802 7.96 49.58 -36.10
N SER A 803 7.73 48.27 -35.98
CA SER A 803 8.78 47.31 -35.65
C SER A 803 9.79 47.13 -36.80
N TYR A 804 9.35 47.10 -38.05
CA TYR A 804 10.25 47.12 -39.21
C TYR A 804 11.11 48.39 -39.26
N GLN A 805 10.53 49.55 -38.95
CA GLN A 805 11.23 50.83 -38.94
C GLN A 805 12.25 50.93 -37.81
N SER A 806 11.87 50.49 -36.61
CA SER A 806 12.73 50.56 -35.42
C SER A 806 13.80 49.47 -35.40
N LEU A 807 13.48 48.25 -35.82
CA LEU A 807 14.38 47.09 -35.72
C LEU A 807 15.14 46.79 -37.02
N GLY A 808 14.57 47.10 -38.19
CA GLY A 808 15.08 46.60 -39.48
C GLY A 808 16.52 47.00 -39.81
N SER A 809 16.94 48.19 -39.37
CA SER A 809 18.29 48.73 -39.57
C SER A 809 19.29 48.36 -38.47
N LEU A 810 18.84 47.67 -37.41
CA LEU A 810 19.73 47.25 -36.32
C LEU A 810 20.68 46.12 -36.76
N PRO A 811 21.89 46.05 -36.20
CA PRO A 811 22.83 44.96 -36.46
C PRO A 811 22.31 43.63 -35.89
N ALA A 812 22.42 42.58 -36.70
CA ALA A 812 22.10 41.19 -36.37
C ALA A 812 23.23 40.27 -36.85
N PRO A 813 24.44 40.38 -36.27
CA PRO A 813 25.62 39.66 -36.73
C PRO A 813 25.42 38.15 -36.66
N THR A 814 25.74 37.45 -37.73
CA THR A 814 25.74 35.99 -37.80
C THR A 814 27.17 35.46 -37.91
N ARG A 815 27.39 34.16 -37.70
CA ARG A 815 28.71 33.53 -37.88
C ARG A 815 29.27 33.70 -39.29
N GLU A 816 28.40 33.84 -40.28
CA GLU A 816 28.76 33.94 -41.70
C GLU A 816 28.85 35.40 -42.17
N ASN A 817 28.09 36.30 -41.57
CA ASN A 817 28.08 37.72 -41.93
C ASN A 817 28.05 38.62 -40.67
N PRO A 818 29.21 39.21 -40.30
CA PRO A 818 29.33 40.13 -39.16
C PRO A 818 28.56 41.44 -39.35
N ASP A 819 28.36 41.87 -40.59
CA ASP A 819 27.69 43.14 -40.92
C ASP A 819 26.21 42.95 -41.28
N ALA A 820 25.65 41.76 -41.00
CA ALA A 820 24.24 41.49 -41.23
C ALA A 820 23.37 42.43 -40.39
N ILE A 821 22.34 42.98 -41.03
CA ILE A 821 21.29 43.77 -40.40
C ILE A 821 20.00 42.94 -40.34
N VAL A 822 19.11 43.30 -39.42
CA VAL A 822 17.86 42.55 -39.15
C VAL A 822 17.01 42.34 -40.40
N CYS A 823 16.79 43.38 -41.20
CA CYS A 823 16.03 43.29 -42.45
C CYS A 823 16.45 44.43 -43.40
N ALA A 824 17.25 44.12 -44.42
CA ALA A 824 17.75 45.12 -45.37
C ALA A 824 16.63 45.76 -46.22
N ASP A 825 15.57 45.03 -46.51
CA ASP A 825 14.43 45.42 -47.32
C ASP A 825 13.19 45.85 -46.50
N TRP A 826 13.38 46.24 -45.24
CA TRP A 826 12.29 46.55 -44.29
C TRP A 826 11.29 47.58 -44.83
N ASN A 827 11.76 48.63 -45.54
CA ASN A 827 10.90 49.67 -46.13
C ASN A 827 10.06 49.10 -47.29
N TYR A 828 10.63 48.22 -48.10
CA TYR A 828 9.90 47.54 -49.18
C TYR A 828 8.80 46.61 -48.61
N GLN A 829 9.15 45.79 -47.61
CA GLN A 829 8.21 44.87 -46.96
C GLN A 829 7.04 45.63 -46.28
N SER A 830 7.35 46.70 -45.54
CA SER A 830 6.35 47.53 -44.87
C SER A 830 5.36 48.15 -45.85
N ARG A 831 5.84 48.76 -46.94
CA ARG A 831 5.00 49.33 -48.00
C ARG A 831 4.15 48.27 -48.69
N MET A 832 4.71 47.08 -48.94
CA MET A 832 3.98 45.98 -49.58
C MET A 832 2.81 45.52 -48.71
N LEU A 833 3.03 45.30 -47.42
CA LEU A 833 1.98 44.85 -46.50
C LEU A 833 0.86 45.89 -46.36
N LEU A 834 1.20 47.18 -46.20
CA LEU A 834 0.23 48.28 -46.15
C LEU A 834 -0.60 48.38 -47.43
N ARG A 835 0.04 48.38 -48.61
CA ARG A 835 -0.68 48.42 -49.90
C ARG A 835 -1.63 47.25 -50.07
N ASN A 836 -1.20 46.05 -49.69
CA ASN A 836 -2.03 44.86 -49.82
C ASN A 836 -3.28 44.93 -48.93
N LEU A 837 -3.15 45.37 -47.67
CA LEU A 837 -4.29 45.49 -46.78
C LEU A 837 -5.24 46.62 -47.20
N ILE A 838 -4.71 47.79 -47.55
CA ILE A 838 -5.48 48.94 -48.06
C ILE A 838 -6.26 48.53 -49.31
N ALA A 839 -5.60 47.91 -50.30
CA ALA A 839 -6.25 47.48 -51.53
C ALA A 839 -7.37 46.44 -51.27
N LYS A 840 -7.15 45.51 -50.34
CA LYS A 840 -8.13 44.47 -49.99
C LYS A 840 -9.36 45.03 -49.27
N THR A 841 -9.22 46.13 -48.53
CA THR A 841 -10.27 46.67 -47.64
C THR A 841 -10.88 47.99 -48.13
N LYS A 842 -10.34 48.58 -49.20
CA LYS A 842 -10.76 49.86 -49.77
C LYS A 842 -12.28 49.95 -49.99
N ASN A 843 -12.87 48.98 -50.68
CA ASN A 843 -14.30 49.03 -51.02
C ASN A 843 -15.24 48.99 -49.81
N SER A 844 -14.75 48.53 -48.65
CA SER A 844 -15.55 48.34 -47.44
C SER A 844 -15.36 49.45 -46.39
N TYR A 845 -14.16 50.04 -46.28
CA TYR A 845 -13.80 50.93 -45.16
C TYR A 845 -13.09 52.23 -45.58
N GLU A 846 -13.19 52.63 -46.85
CA GLU A 846 -12.65 53.91 -47.31
C GLU A 846 -13.27 55.08 -46.52
N GLY A 847 -12.42 55.88 -45.87
CA GLY A 847 -12.82 56.98 -44.98
C GLY A 847 -12.93 56.63 -43.50
N ASP A 848 -12.85 55.35 -43.12
CA ASP A 848 -12.80 54.91 -41.72
C ASP A 848 -11.51 55.35 -41.00
N GLN A 849 -11.57 55.53 -39.69
CA GLN A 849 -10.41 55.96 -38.89
C GLN A 849 -9.22 54.99 -39.02
N ALA A 850 -9.47 53.67 -38.96
CA ALA A 850 -8.40 52.68 -39.08
C ALA A 850 -7.81 52.64 -40.50
N HIS A 851 -8.65 52.83 -41.53
CA HIS A 851 -8.20 52.91 -42.92
C HIS A 851 -7.32 54.15 -43.17
N ASN A 852 -7.72 55.31 -42.64
CA ASN A 852 -6.95 56.54 -42.77
C ASN A 852 -5.58 56.44 -42.07
N LEU A 853 -5.51 55.75 -40.91
CA LEU A 853 -4.24 55.49 -40.23
C LEU A 853 -3.29 54.62 -41.07
N LEU A 854 -3.81 53.60 -41.77
CA LEU A 854 -3.00 52.78 -42.68
C LEU A 854 -2.46 53.60 -43.87
N VAL A 855 -3.26 54.50 -44.42
CA VAL A 855 -2.85 55.39 -45.52
C VAL A 855 -1.78 56.37 -45.02
N SER A 856 -1.96 56.99 -43.86
CA SER A 856 -0.96 57.86 -43.23
C SER A 856 0.36 57.12 -43.00
N ALA A 857 0.31 55.92 -42.41
CA ALA A 857 1.49 55.10 -42.17
C ALA A 857 2.24 54.74 -43.48
N LEU A 858 1.53 54.62 -44.61
CA LEU A 858 2.16 54.38 -45.91
C LEU A 858 2.84 55.64 -46.49
N GLU A 859 2.27 56.82 -46.23
CA GLU A 859 2.81 58.12 -46.63
C GLU A 859 4.02 58.53 -45.80
N ASP A 860 4.01 58.21 -44.50
CA ASP A 860 5.08 58.53 -43.55
C ASP A 860 6.38 57.72 -43.78
N LEU A 861 6.31 56.60 -44.52
CA LEU A 861 7.49 55.81 -44.86
C LEU A 861 8.41 56.55 -45.86
N PRO A 862 9.74 56.52 -45.66
CA PRO A 862 10.68 57.18 -46.56
C PRO A 862 10.52 56.69 -48.02
N PRO A 863 10.71 57.56 -49.04
CA PRO A 863 10.52 57.20 -50.43
C PRO A 863 11.34 55.97 -50.78
N ALA A 864 10.77 55.06 -51.57
CA ALA A 864 11.43 53.80 -51.93
C ALA A 864 12.77 54.12 -52.60
N ASN A 865 13.87 53.95 -51.86
CA ASN A 865 15.19 53.96 -52.47
C ASN A 865 15.18 52.85 -53.51
N LYS A 866 15.37 53.22 -54.79
CA LYS A 866 15.74 52.29 -55.84
C LYS A 866 17.06 51.66 -55.40
N VAL A 867 17.00 50.53 -54.71
CA VAL A 867 18.18 49.72 -54.41
C VAL A 867 18.81 49.39 -55.77
N GLN A 868 20.04 49.89 -55.97
CA GLN A 868 20.86 49.54 -57.12
C GLN A 868 20.99 48.01 -57.15
N LYS A 869 20.71 47.45 -58.32
CA LYS A 869 20.80 46.02 -58.64
C LYS A 869 22.10 45.39 -58.19
#